data_AF-A0A7C7AEL7-F1
#
_entry.id   AF-A0A7C7AEL7-F1
#
_cell.length_a   1.000
_cell.length_b   1.000
_cell.length_c   1.000
_cell.angle_alpha   90.00
_cell.angle_beta   90.00
_cell.angle_gamma   90.00
#
_symmetry.space_group_name_H-M   'P 1'
#
loop_
_entity.id
_entity.type
_entity.pdbx_description
1 polymer ?
#
loop_
_entity_poly.entity_id
_entity_poly.type
_entity_poly.pdbx_seq_one_letter_code
_entity_poly.pdbx_strand_id
1 'polypeptide(L)'
;MAGIHEREITEELKQSYIDYAMSVIVGRALPDVRDGLKPVQRRIIYSMSETGSTYNNPYKKSARIVGDVLGKYHPHGDASVYDALVRMAQDFVMRYPLVDGHGNFGSMDGDPPAAMRYTEVRLTRLSDYLVQDLDKDTVNWVPNFDGSLKEPEVLPAVFPQLLVNGSSGIAVGVSTYIPPHNLGEIIDATLHFLHNPEVTSRQLMRFVKGPDFPTGGQIINPQDLVKVYEEGKGVIRVRGRAKLEEGHGQRRRLVIYEIPYMVNKAELVSQIAQLIRDRKLSGVDEVRDESNRQGVRVVLELKKGASFHHILNQLCEQTALESSFAINMVALKDGAPVQLTLRDYIASFVDFRKETVLRRTRYLLDKAAKRREVVEGILKALDNIDLVIDIIRNAETTDQAKKRLMSQIGLTEVQAEAVLEIKLRSLVHMEKEKVEQELESLVKAIAEYTEILNSESKLLEVIADELKHVKKLFADSRRTLIGFSDQAETVQAAEETFFIELLDLGIVRRSKTQTNLVDFIEVQGSDPVMFLTNFGKIFCISAYEIPESQRGVALNALFPMGNDEKVLLLGTQNQELIAITEKGKGKRFRLDVEKIPSRGGYYFLLDPGDMVSVVVPVTSREIVVVTAQGKVLRLDTDSIPERGLRTGGVKTMRIYEGDQVVAATCLNGPYIVTMTENAYAKRTDINEIPKRNRGAAGVFVHKANEATGPVIGVSCNENMLYRSGREWLSLSAADIPVCSKASMGKKVLRTLINRLV
;
A
#
# COMPACT_ATOMS: atom_id res chain seq x y z
N MET A 1 56.26 41.32 -5.71
CA MET A 1 55.83 40.04 -6.30
C MET A 1 55.14 39.19 -5.24
N ALA A 2 54.06 39.71 -4.64
CA ALA A 2 53.21 38.94 -3.73
C ALA A 2 51.80 39.04 -4.30
N GLY A 3 51.26 37.93 -4.81
CA GLY A 3 49.94 37.92 -5.44
C GLY A 3 49.74 36.88 -6.54
N ILE A 4 50.76 36.09 -6.91
CA ILE A 4 50.58 34.93 -7.77
C ILE A 4 50.73 33.69 -6.90
N HIS A 5 49.62 32.97 -6.72
CA HIS A 5 49.61 31.66 -6.09
C HIS A 5 49.48 30.61 -7.20
N GLU A 6 50.58 29.91 -7.50
CA GLU A 6 50.51 28.74 -8.37
C GLU A 6 49.68 27.65 -7.69
N ARG A 7 48.67 27.13 -8.41
CA ARG A 7 47.86 25.98 -7.98
C ARG A 7 48.02 24.87 -8.98
N GLU A 8 48.14 23.64 -8.48
CA GLU A 8 48.14 22.47 -9.33
C GLU A 8 46.75 22.27 -9.93
N ILE A 9 46.67 21.99 -11.24
CA ILE A 9 45.39 21.88 -11.94
C ILE A 9 44.52 20.73 -11.41
N THR A 10 45.16 19.66 -10.92
CA THR A 10 44.52 18.49 -10.31
C THR A 10 43.85 18.85 -8.99
N GLU A 11 44.54 19.63 -8.15
CA GLU A 11 44.01 20.12 -6.87
C GLU A 11 42.87 21.11 -7.08
N GLU A 12 43.02 22.06 -8.01
CA GLU A 12 41.98 23.05 -8.33
C GLU A 12 40.70 22.37 -8.87
N LEU A 13 40.85 21.41 -9.79
CA LEU A 13 39.72 20.65 -10.32
C LEU A 13 39.00 19.86 -9.21
N LYS A 14 39.76 19.22 -8.32
CA LYS A 14 39.20 18.45 -7.20
C LYS A 14 38.46 19.35 -6.22
N GLN A 15 39.06 20.48 -5.83
CA GLN A 15 38.46 21.43 -4.90
C GLN A 15 37.19 22.06 -5.49
N SER A 16 37.27 22.59 -6.71
CA SER A 16 36.12 23.17 -7.42
C SER A 16 34.98 22.16 -7.61
N TYR A 17 35.30 20.90 -7.91
CA TYR A 17 34.30 19.84 -8.02
C TYR A 17 33.64 19.52 -6.67
N ILE A 18 34.41 19.42 -5.58
CA ILE A 18 33.88 19.15 -4.23
C ILE A 18 32.99 20.30 -3.76
N ASP A 19 33.43 21.55 -3.94
CA ASP A 19 32.68 22.73 -3.53
C ASP A 19 31.35 22.85 -4.28
N TYR A 20 31.37 22.60 -5.60
CA TYR A 20 30.16 22.53 -6.41
C TYR A 20 29.25 21.36 -5.96
N ALA A 21 29.81 20.17 -5.75
CA ALA A 21 29.04 18.99 -5.34
C ALA A 21 28.34 19.23 -3.98
N MET A 22 29.07 19.76 -3.00
CA MET A 22 28.51 20.08 -1.67
C MET A 22 27.44 21.15 -1.75
N SER A 23 27.65 22.20 -2.54
CA SER A 23 26.66 23.26 -2.78
C SER A 23 25.36 22.70 -3.39
N VAL A 24 25.46 21.77 -4.35
CA VAL A 24 24.28 21.15 -4.97
C VAL A 24 23.56 20.18 -4.02
N ILE A 25 24.31 19.39 -3.25
CA ILE A 25 23.75 18.42 -2.29
C ILE A 25 22.98 19.15 -1.18
N VAL A 26 23.61 20.14 -0.54
CA VAL A 26 23.05 20.82 0.63
C VAL A 26 22.09 21.94 0.22
N GLY A 27 22.44 22.72 -0.81
CA GLY A 27 21.75 23.96 -1.14
C GLY A 27 20.61 23.85 -2.16
N ARG A 28 20.39 22.67 -2.78
CA ARG A 28 19.43 22.56 -3.89
C ARG A 28 18.58 21.29 -3.89
N ALA A 29 19.21 20.12 -3.86
CA ALA A 29 18.57 18.90 -4.34
C ALA A 29 17.83 18.10 -3.25
N LEU A 30 18.39 18.02 -2.04
CA LEU A 30 17.88 17.20 -0.95
C LEU A 30 17.04 18.02 0.03
N PRO A 31 15.97 17.44 0.61
CA PRO A 31 15.23 18.05 1.71
C PRO A 31 15.99 17.92 3.04
N ASP A 32 15.71 18.82 3.98
CA ASP A 32 16.13 18.67 5.38
C ASP A 32 15.17 17.72 6.11
N VAL A 33 15.68 16.83 6.97
CA VAL A 33 14.86 15.86 7.71
C VAL A 33 13.89 16.54 8.69
N ARG A 34 14.26 17.72 9.21
CA ARG A 34 13.54 18.44 10.27
C ARG A 34 12.20 19.00 9.78
N ASP A 35 12.21 19.69 8.64
CA ASP A 35 11.01 20.32 8.05
C ASP A 35 10.54 19.68 6.74
N GLY A 36 11.35 18.81 6.14
CA GLY A 36 11.02 18.13 4.89
C GLY A 36 11.06 18.99 3.64
N LEU A 37 11.63 20.20 3.70
CA LEU A 37 11.63 21.15 2.60
C LEU A 37 13.01 21.30 1.97
N LYS A 38 13.01 21.54 0.66
CA LYS A 38 14.20 22.04 -0.05
C LYS A 38 14.35 23.55 0.19
N PRO A 39 15.55 24.12 0.04
CA PRO A 39 15.77 25.55 0.28
C PRO A 39 14.83 26.48 -0.51
N VAL A 40 14.55 26.18 -1.79
CA VAL A 40 13.61 26.99 -2.59
C VAL A 40 12.18 26.94 -2.06
N GLN A 41 11.71 25.76 -1.62
CA GLN A 41 10.36 25.59 -1.06
C GLN A 41 10.23 26.33 0.27
N ARG A 42 11.25 26.21 1.13
CA ARG A 42 11.36 26.92 2.41
C ARG A 42 11.25 28.42 2.24
N ARG A 43 12.04 28.99 1.31
CA ARG A 43 12.05 30.42 1.00
C ARG A 43 10.71 30.92 0.47
N ILE A 44 10.03 30.13 -0.38
CA ILE A 44 8.69 30.46 -0.86
C ILE A 44 7.70 30.54 0.31
N ILE A 45 7.64 29.50 1.16
CA ILE A 45 6.71 29.47 2.30
C ILE A 45 7.01 30.60 3.29
N TYR A 46 8.29 30.83 3.60
CA TYR A 46 8.71 31.91 4.48
C TYR A 46 8.35 33.29 3.93
N SER A 47 8.66 33.57 2.64
CA SER A 47 8.31 34.84 2.00
C SER A 47 6.79 35.06 1.93
N MET A 48 6.02 34.00 1.65
CA MET A 48 4.55 34.08 1.68
C MET A 48 4.01 34.37 3.08
N SER A 49 4.60 33.77 4.12
CA SER A 49 4.25 34.04 5.52
C SER A 49 4.60 35.47 5.93
N GLU A 50 5.81 35.94 5.62
CA GLU A 50 6.29 37.30 5.93
C GLU A 50 5.41 38.37 5.29
N THR A 51 4.98 38.14 4.05
CA THR A 51 4.13 39.08 3.30
C THR A 51 2.65 39.01 3.68
N GLY A 52 2.27 38.15 4.63
CA GLY A 52 0.88 37.93 5.05
C GLY A 52 0.01 37.29 3.97
N SER A 53 0.55 36.33 3.22
CA SER A 53 -0.15 35.57 2.17
C SER A 53 -0.70 34.26 2.73
N THR A 54 -1.35 34.33 3.89
CA THR A 54 -1.92 33.21 4.65
C THR A 54 -3.27 32.75 4.11
N TYR A 55 -3.77 31.59 4.55
CA TYR A 55 -5.00 30.97 4.03
C TYR A 55 -6.27 31.81 4.21
N ASN A 56 -6.30 32.68 5.23
CA ASN A 56 -7.45 33.53 5.55
C ASN A 56 -7.43 34.86 4.78
N ASN A 57 -6.37 35.15 4.02
CA ASN A 57 -6.26 36.37 3.23
C ASN A 57 -6.65 36.12 1.76
N PRO A 58 -6.97 37.19 1.01
CA PRO A 58 -7.20 37.11 -0.43
C PRO A 58 -5.97 36.56 -1.17
N TYR A 59 -6.21 35.88 -2.29
CA TYR A 59 -5.13 35.44 -3.17
C TYR A 59 -4.29 36.62 -3.68
N LYS A 60 -2.99 36.40 -3.86
CA LYS A 60 -2.06 37.37 -4.44
C LYS A 60 -1.46 36.83 -5.73
N LYS A 61 -1.14 37.72 -6.67
CA LYS A 61 -0.50 37.34 -7.94
C LYS A 61 0.79 36.57 -7.68
N SER A 62 0.97 35.42 -8.34
CA SER A 62 2.17 34.59 -8.21
C SER A 62 3.44 35.37 -8.55
N ALA A 63 3.38 36.24 -9.57
CA ALA A 63 4.50 37.11 -9.96
C ALA A 63 5.03 37.98 -8.81
N ARG A 64 4.16 38.44 -7.89
CA ARG A 64 4.59 39.22 -6.72
C ARG A 64 5.40 38.36 -5.75
N ILE A 65 4.91 37.16 -5.44
CA ILE A 65 5.59 36.22 -4.54
C ILE A 65 6.93 35.78 -5.12
N VAL A 66 6.96 35.44 -6.41
CA VAL A 66 8.21 35.08 -7.10
C VAL A 66 9.20 36.25 -7.05
N GLY A 67 8.75 37.48 -7.36
CA GLY A 67 9.61 38.67 -7.26
C GLY A 67 10.17 38.91 -5.85
N ASP A 68 9.35 38.75 -4.81
CA ASP A 68 9.78 38.92 -3.41
C ASP A 68 10.82 37.86 -3.01
N VAL A 69 10.61 36.59 -3.39
CA VAL A 69 11.56 35.50 -3.14
C VAL A 69 12.89 35.75 -3.86
N LEU A 70 12.84 36.18 -5.12
CA LEU A 70 14.02 36.48 -5.93
C LEU A 70 14.84 37.63 -5.34
N GLY A 71 14.16 38.73 -5.01
CA GLY A 71 14.80 39.94 -4.52
C GLY A 71 15.43 39.77 -3.14
N LYS A 72 14.85 38.93 -2.27
CA LYS A 72 15.26 38.82 -0.86
C LYS A 72 16.09 37.57 -0.54
N TYR A 73 15.77 36.42 -1.11
CA TYR A 73 16.24 35.12 -0.59
C TYR A 73 16.84 34.18 -1.64
N HIS A 74 16.39 34.22 -2.90
CA HIS A 74 16.77 33.23 -3.91
C HIS A 74 17.26 33.90 -5.20
N PRO A 75 18.56 34.23 -5.33
CA PRO A 75 19.09 34.99 -6.48
C PRO A 75 19.31 34.10 -7.73
N HIS A 76 18.38 33.20 -8.02
CA HIS A 76 18.41 32.33 -9.20
C HIS A 76 17.22 32.63 -10.12
N GLY A 77 17.08 31.95 -11.25
CA GLY A 77 16.03 32.27 -12.23
C GLY A 77 14.61 32.25 -11.65
N ASP A 78 13.75 33.13 -12.14
CA ASP A 78 12.32 33.20 -11.78
C ASP A 78 11.57 31.90 -12.09
N ALA A 79 11.93 31.24 -13.19
CA ALA A 79 11.34 29.97 -13.61
C ALA A 79 11.46 28.87 -12.54
N SER A 80 12.60 28.72 -11.88
CA SER A 80 12.78 27.65 -10.87
C SER A 80 11.94 27.89 -9.61
N VAL A 81 11.78 29.15 -9.21
CA VAL A 81 10.92 29.53 -8.08
C VAL A 81 9.46 29.31 -8.44
N TYR A 82 9.05 29.73 -9.64
CA TYR A 82 7.68 29.54 -10.10
C TYR A 82 7.31 28.06 -10.27
N ASP A 83 8.19 27.24 -10.83
CA ASP A 83 7.96 25.80 -10.99
C ASP A 83 7.83 25.10 -9.63
N ALA A 84 8.66 25.48 -8.65
CA ALA A 84 8.55 24.96 -7.29
C ALA A 84 7.22 25.36 -6.64
N LEU A 85 6.79 26.62 -6.82
CA LEU A 85 5.51 27.15 -6.34
C LEU A 85 4.32 26.43 -6.99
N VAL A 86 4.36 26.21 -8.31
CA VAL A 86 3.33 25.48 -9.05
C VAL A 86 3.20 24.05 -8.52
N ARG A 87 4.32 23.35 -8.33
CA ARG A 87 4.30 21.98 -7.78
C ARG A 87 3.72 21.91 -6.36
N MET A 88 3.93 22.94 -5.55
CA MET A 88 3.32 23.03 -4.21
C MET A 88 1.81 23.27 -4.22
N ALA A 89 1.26 23.71 -5.35
CA ALA A 89 -0.16 23.94 -5.56
C ALA A 89 -0.88 22.80 -6.31
N GLN A 90 -0.14 21.89 -6.95
CA GLN A 90 -0.71 20.75 -7.69
C GLN A 90 -1.13 19.61 -6.75
N ASP A 91 -2.43 19.35 -6.68
CA ASP A 91 -3.04 18.30 -5.86
C ASP A 91 -2.80 16.87 -6.36
N PHE A 92 -2.36 16.71 -7.60
CA PHE A 92 -1.92 15.45 -8.19
C PHE A 92 -0.41 15.18 -8.00
N VAL A 93 0.34 16.17 -7.50
CA VAL A 93 1.77 16.04 -7.16
C VAL A 93 1.96 15.95 -5.66
N MET A 94 1.38 16.86 -4.89
CA MET A 94 1.45 16.82 -3.42
C MET A 94 0.19 16.19 -2.84
N ARG A 95 0.36 15.24 -1.92
CA ARG A 95 -0.76 14.60 -1.22
C ARG A 95 -1.56 15.59 -0.36
N TYR A 96 -0.87 16.58 0.21
CA TYR A 96 -1.43 17.71 0.93
C TYR A 96 -0.73 19.01 0.43
N PRO A 97 -1.33 19.73 -0.54
CA PRO A 97 -0.76 20.95 -1.08
C PRO A 97 -0.41 21.98 -0.01
N LEU A 98 0.75 22.62 -0.18
CA LEU A 98 1.23 23.66 0.73
C LEU A 98 0.81 25.06 0.27
N VAL A 99 0.52 25.20 -1.01
CA VAL A 99 0.06 26.44 -1.63
C VAL A 99 -1.34 26.21 -2.20
N ASP A 100 -2.26 27.12 -1.89
CA ASP A 100 -3.59 27.17 -2.48
C ASP A 100 -3.53 28.05 -3.74
N GLY A 101 -3.82 27.45 -4.89
CA GLY A 101 -3.66 28.07 -6.19
C GLY A 101 -5.00 28.40 -6.86
N HIS A 102 -5.12 29.63 -7.37
CA HIS A 102 -6.23 30.07 -8.22
C HIS A 102 -5.72 30.36 -9.65
N GLY A 103 -6.23 29.60 -10.63
CA GLY A 103 -5.80 29.67 -12.04
C GLY A 103 -5.42 28.29 -12.60
N ASN A 104 -4.78 28.27 -13.77
CA ASN A 104 -4.29 27.02 -14.36
C ASN A 104 -2.87 26.72 -13.86
N PHE A 105 -2.74 25.69 -13.02
CA PHE A 105 -1.47 25.18 -12.49
C PHE A 105 -0.97 23.92 -13.24
N GLY A 106 -1.48 23.67 -14.45
CA GLY A 106 -1.14 22.49 -15.25
C GLY A 106 -2.08 21.32 -14.98
N SER A 107 -1.81 20.20 -15.66
CA SER A 107 -2.67 19.01 -15.63
C SER A 107 -1.85 17.72 -15.56
N MET A 108 -2.51 16.58 -15.28
CA MET A 108 -1.91 15.25 -15.39
C MET A 108 -1.53 14.87 -16.84
N ASP A 109 -2.00 15.64 -17.82
CA ASP A 109 -1.67 15.49 -19.24
C ASP A 109 -0.30 16.09 -19.59
N GLY A 110 0.33 16.78 -18.64
CA GLY A 110 1.60 17.48 -18.84
C GLY A 110 1.43 18.85 -19.50
N ASP A 111 0.21 19.38 -19.53
CA ASP A 111 -0.01 20.77 -19.94
C ASP A 111 0.73 21.69 -18.97
N PRO A 112 1.52 22.64 -19.48
CA PRO A 112 2.25 23.56 -18.62
C PRO A 112 1.28 24.47 -17.85
N PRO A 113 1.67 24.93 -16.64
CA PRO A 113 0.91 25.94 -15.93
C PRO A 113 0.82 27.24 -16.76
N ALA A 114 -0.22 28.03 -16.52
CA ALA A 114 -0.26 29.38 -17.05
C ALA A 114 0.90 30.22 -16.49
N ALA A 115 1.32 31.26 -17.19
CA ALA A 115 2.37 32.15 -16.72
C ALA A 115 2.00 32.81 -15.37
N MET A 116 3.01 33.09 -14.53
CA MET A 116 2.86 33.66 -13.17
C MET A 116 2.09 34.98 -13.06
N ARG A 117 1.84 35.66 -14.19
CA ARG A 117 1.00 36.87 -14.28
C ARG A 117 -0.51 36.58 -14.23
N TYR A 118 -0.92 35.35 -14.57
CA TYR A 118 -2.32 34.92 -14.59
C TYR A 118 -2.73 34.11 -13.36
N THR A 119 -1.78 33.45 -12.71
CA THR A 119 -2.04 32.66 -11.51
C THR A 119 -1.97 33.51 -10.25
N GLU A 120 -2.73 33.09 -9.25
CA GLU A 120 -2.76 33.70 -7.92
C GLU A 120 -2.61 32.60 -6.87
N VAL A 121 -1.97 32.93 -5.75
CA VAL A 121 -1.65 31.98 -4.69
C VAL A 121 -1.81 32.57 -3.30
N ARG A 122 -1.99 31.68 -2.32
CA ARG A 122 -1.83 31.91 -0.88
C ARG A 122 -1.39 30.60 -0.22
N LEU A 123 -0.98 30.63 1.04
CA LEU A 123 -0.67 29.40 1.79
C LEU A 123 -1.96 28.62 2.11
N THR A 124 -1.87 27.29 2.15
CA THR A 124 -2.97 26.48 2.69
C THR A 124 -3.01 26.57 4.21
N ARG A 125 -4.16 26.22 4.80
CA ARG A 125 -4.31 26.19 6.27
C ARG A 125 -3.35 25.21 6.95
N LEU A 126 -2.90 24.16 6.25
CA LEU A 126 -1.91 23.21 6.76
C LEU A 126 -0.52 23.87 6.85
N SER A 127 -0.15 24.70 5.88
CA SER A 127 1.15 25.37 5.83
C SER A 127 1.40 26.34 6.98
N ASP A 128 0.35 26.88 7.61
CA ASP A 128 0.50 27.69 8.82
C ASP A 128 1.22 26.91 9.94
N TYR A 129 1.00 25.59 10.03
CA TYR A 129 1.68 24.71 10.99
C TYR A 129 3.14 24.39 10.62
N LEU A 130 3.64 24.91 9.49
CA LEU A 130 5.07 24.90 9.17
C LEU A 130 5.76 26.16 9.70
N VAL A 131 5.08 27.30 9.70
CA VAL A 131 5.65 28.62 10.06
C VAL A 131 5.21 29.14 11.44
N GLN A 132 4.36 28.39 12.14
CA GLN A 132 3.88 28.76 13.46
C GLN A 132 5.05 28.96 14.44
N ASP A 133 4.95 30.00 15.28
CA ASP A 133 5.92 30.33 16.33
C ASP A 133 7.32 30.73 15.82
N LEU A 134 7.50 31.00 14.53
CA LEU A 134 8.78 31.42 13.96
C LEU A 134 9.33 32.73 14.59
N ASP A 135 8.45 33.58 15.11
CA ASP A 135 8.76 34.83 15.83
C ASP A 135 9.23 34.61 17.28
N LYS A 136 9.21 33.38 17.78
CA LYS A 136 9.51 33.01 19.19
C LYS A 136 10.85 32.33 19.36
N ASP A 137 11.82 32.69 18.51
CA ASP A 137 13.19 32.15 18.54
C ASP A 137 13.26 30.61 18.54
N THR A 138 12.40 29.97 17.74
CA THR A 138 12.28 28.51 17.69
C THR A 138 13.30 27.83 16.79
N VAL A 139 13.93 28.59 15.89
CA VAL A 139 14.88 28.08 14.90
C VAL A 139 16.06 29.04 14.73
N ASN A 140 17.15 28.55 14.16
CA ASN A 140 18.31 29.38 13.83
C ASN A 140 18.02 30.25 12.62
N TRP A 141 18.63 31.43 12.62
CA TRP A 141 18.56 32.40 11.54
C TRP A 141 19.92 32.53 10.86
N VAL A 142 19.95 32.43 9.54
CA VAL A 142 21.14 32.63 8.72
C VAL A 142 21.01 33.92 7.91
N PRO A 143 22.11 34.62 7.60
CA PRO A 143 22.06 35.74 6.65
C PRO A 143 21.56 35.27 5.29
N ASN A 144 20.80 36.12 4.59
CA ASN A 144 20.49 35.90 3.19
C ASN A 144 21.74 36.07 2.31
N PHE A 145 21.59 35.89 0.99
CA PHE A 145 22.72 35.85 0.05
C PHE A 145 23.59 37.12 0.00
N ASP A 146 23.05 38.29 0.36
CA ASP A 146 23.79 39.57 0.40
C ASP A 146 24.02 40.10 1.83
N GLY A 147 23.59 39.36 2.86
CA GLY A 147 23.74 39.72 4.26
C GLY A 147 22.85 40.87 4.75
N SER A 148 21.94 41.39 3.93
CA SER A 148 21.04 42.50 4.30
C SER A 148 19.84 42.05 5.16
N LEU A 149 19.43 40.80 5.02
CA LEU A 149 18.29 40.19 5.71
C LEU A 149 18.71 38.88 6.38
N LYS A 150 17.80 38.33 7.19
CA LYS A 150 17.92 36.99 7.75
C LYS A 150 16.84 36.08 7.18
N GLU A 151 17.15 34.80 7.02
CA GLU A 151 16.21 33.75 6.68
C GLU A 151 16.32 32.58 7.68
N PRO A 152 15.25 31.83 7.94
CA PRO A 152 15.31 30.70 8.83
C PRO A 152 16.05 29.52 8.17
N GLU A 153 16.93 28.87 8.94
CA GLU A 153 17.65 27.69 8.47
C GLU A 153 16.68 26.55 8.12
N VAL A 154 15.69 26.33 8.99
CA VAL A 154 14.58 25.39 8.87
C VAL A 154 13.29 26.02 9.40
N LEU A 155 12.14 25.50 9.00
CA LEU A 155 10.86 25.94 9.56
C LEU A 155 10.46 25.11 10.80
N PRO A 156 9.82 25.70 11.83
CA PRO A 156 9.38 25.02 13.05
C PRO A 156 8.16 24.12 12.81
N ALA A 157 8.30 23.14 11.91
CA ALA A 157 7.24 22.23 11.50
C ALA A 157 6.60 21.50 12.69
N VAL A 158 5.28 21.59 12.81
CA VAL A 158 4.49 20.94 13.87
C VAL A 158 4.11 19.49 13.50
N PHE A 159 4.21 19.12 12.22
CA PHE A 159 3.90 17.78 11.72
C PHE A 159 4.99 17.23 10.77
N PRO A 160 5.09 15.91 10.57
CA PRO A 160 6.20 15.28 9.84
C PRO A 160 6.07 15.42 8.31
N GLN A 161 6.25 16.64 7.81
CA GLN A 161 5.95 17.06 6.44
C GLN A 161 6.67 16.23 5.35
N LEU A 162 7.91 15.78 5.58
CA LEU A 162 8.65 15.02 4.56
C LEU A 162 8.00 13.68 4.25
N LEU A 163 7.49 12.96 5.26
CA LEU A 163 6.77 11.71 5.02
C LEU A 163 5.39 11.95 4.45
N VAL A 164 4.71 13.00 4.93
CA VAL A 164 3.35 13.35 4.51
C VAL A 164 3.31 13.65 3.01
N ASN A 165 4.21 14.50 2.51
CA ASN A 165 4.20 14.92 1.10
C ASN A 165 5.29 14.26 0.24
N GLY A 166 6.30 13.65 0.85
CA GLY A 166 7.43 13.11 0.12
C GLY A 166 8.37 14.18 -0.44
N SER A 167 9.40 13.72 -1.12
CA SER A 167 10.32 14.58 -1.87
C SER A 167 11.06 13.75 -2.91
N SER A 168 11.36 14.36 -4.05
CA SER A 168 12.16 13.75 -5.10
C SER A 168 13.27 14.70 -5.52
N GLY A 169 14.51 14.22 -5.66
CA GLY A 169 15.64 15.03 -6.03
C GLY A 169 16.85 14.21 -6.44
N ILE A 170 17.66 14.74 -7.35
CA ILE A 170 18.92 14.15 -7.78
C ILE A 170 20.00 15.19 -7.51
N ALA A 171 21.04 14.77 -6.79
CA ALA A 171 22.22 15.55 -6.47
C ALA A 171 23.47 14.88 -7.08
N VAL A 172 24.65 15.47 -6.86
CA VAL A 172 25.91 14.86 -7.27
C VAL A 172 26.15 13.59 -6.44
N GLY A 173 26.10 12.43 -7.07
CA GLY A 173 26.37 11.12 -6.43
C GLY A 173 25.28 10.57 -5.51
N VAL A 174 24.19 11.31 -5.28
CA VAL A 174 23.10 10.93 -4.36
C VAL A 174 21.74 11.25 -4.99
N SER A 175 20.72 10.46 -4.69
CA SER A 175 19.33 10.74 -5.07
C SER A 175 18.39 10.53 -3.90
N THR A 176 17.19 11.10 -3.97
CA THR A 176 16.12 10.90 -3.00
C THR A 176 14.79 10.75 -3.72
N TYR A 177 14.00 9.78 -3.29
CA TYR A 177 12.65 9.47 -3.76
C TYR A 177 11.84 8.98 -2.57
N ILE A 178 11.32 9.91 -1.79
CA ILE A 178 10.47 9.66 -0.63
C ILE A 178 9.02 9.77 -1.11
N PRO A 179 8.21 8.70 -1.06
CA PRO A 179 6.82 8.77 -1.45
C PRO A 179 5.97 9.51 -0.39
N PRO A 180 4.83 10.09 -0.77
CA PRO A 180 3.86 10.65 0.18
C PRO A 180 3.15 9.55 0.98
N HIS A 181 2.65 9.93 2.16
CA HIS A 181 1.92 9.06 3.08
C HIS A 181 0.69 9.77 3.62
N ASN A 182 -0.24 9.00 4.20
CA ASN A 182 -1.42 9.57 4.85
C ASN A 182 -1.02 10.31 6.14
N LEU A 183 -1.46 11.55 6.30
CA LEU A 183 -1.14 12.41 7.44
C LEU A 183 -1.64 11.82 8.77
N GLY A 184 -2.83 11.20 8.77
CA GLY A 184 -3.38 10.56 9.96
C GLY A 184 -2.54 9.37 10.42
N GLU A 185 -2.14 8.50 9.49
CA GLU A 185 -1.29 7.33 9.76
C GLU A 185 0.09 7.73 10.30
N ILE A 186 0.72 8.75 9.70
CA ILE A 186 2.02 9.26 10.13
C ILE A 186 1.94 9.90 11.52
N ILE A 187 0.88 10.65 11.82
CA ILE A 187 0.69 11.21 13.16
C ILE A 187 0.48 10.10 14.18
N ASP A 188 -0.31 9.06 13.87
CA ASP A 188 -0.50 7.92 14.78
C ASP A 188 0.80 7.18 15.07
N ALA A 189 1.63 6.95 14.06
CA ALA A 189 2.95 6.37 14.21
C ALA A 189 3.87 7.25 15.08
N THR A 190 3.81 8.57 14.88
CA THR A 190 4.60 9.53 15.65
C THR A 190 4.14 9.55 17.12
N LEU A 191 2.84 9.59 17.39
CA LEU A 191 2.27 9.52 18.74
C LEU A 191 2.67 8.22 19.44
N HIS A 192 2.65 7.09 18.73
CA HIS A 192 3.09 5.81 19.29
C HIS A 192 4.59 5.83 19.64
N PHE A 193 5.42 6.43 18.79
CA PHE A 193 6.86 6.61 19.03
C PHE A 193 7.14 7.49 20.26
N LEU A 194 6.37 8.57 20.50
CA LEU A 194 6.54 9.43 21.68
C LEU A 194 6.46 8.65 23.00
N HIS A 195 5.60 7.63 23.07
CA HIS A 195 5.43 6.78 24.25
C HIS A 195 6.35 5.55 24.26
N ASN A 196 6.88 5.13 23.10
CA ASN A 196 7.70 3.94 22.94
C ASN A 196 8.90 4.20 22.00
N PRO A 197 9.98 4.87 22.46
CA PRO A 197 11.11 5.25 21.61
C PRO A 197 11.90 4.07 21.00
N GLU A 198 11.82 2.89 21.62
CA GLU A 198 12.47 1.65 21.16
C GLU A 198 11.68 0.90 20.06
N VAL A 199 10.56 1.47 19.60
CA VAL A 199 9.74 0.86 18.54
C VAL A 199 10.52 0.72 17.23
N THR A 200 10.36 -0.43 16.57
CA THR A 200 11.00 -0.73 15.27
C THR A 200 10.16 -0.22 14.09
N SER A 201 10.78 -0.01 12.91
CA SER A 201 10.06 0.35 11.67
C SER A 201 8.90 -0.62 11.40
N ARG A 202 9.10 -1.92 11.61
CA ARG A 202 8.07 -2.95 11.42
C ARG A 202 6.88 -2.81 12.37
N GLN A 203 7.10 -2.39 13.62
CA GLN A 203 6.00 -2.13 14.56
C GLN A 203 5.26 -0.83 14.19
N LEU A 204 5.97 0.20 13.72
CA LEU A 204 5.35 1.44 13.23
C LEU A 204 4.47 1.21 12.01
N MET A 205 4.75 0.20 11.18
CA MET A 205 3.90 -0.20 10.05
C MET A 205 2.51 -0.70 10.44
N ARG A 206 2.25 -0.98 11.73
CA ARG A 206 0.87 -1.22 12.21
C ARG A 206 -0.02 0.02 12.05
N PHE A 207 0.59 1.21 12.06
CA PHE A 207 -0.05 2.50 11.85
C PHE A 207 0.17 3.00 10.42
N VAL A 208 1.42 2.93 9.92
CA VAL A 208 1.77 3.33 8.56
C VAL A 208 1.61 2.15 7.61
N LYS A 209 0.50 2.07 6.89
CA LYS A 209 0.19 0.92 6.04
C LYS A 209 1.13 0.85 4.84
N GLY A 210 1.52 2.00 4.32
CA GLY A 210 2.36 2.18 3.15
C GLY A 210 2.22 3.58 2.58
N PRO A 211 2.78 3.85 1.39
CA PRO A 211 2.56 5.10 0.69
C PRO A 211 1.08 5.38 0.41
N ASP A 212 0.71 6.67 0.43
CA ASP A 212 -0.60 7.15 0.00
C ASP A 212 -0.42 8.25 -1.04
N PHE A 213 -0.58 7.88 -2.31
CA PHE A 213 -0.41 8.77 -3.44
C PHE A 213 -1.63 9.66 -3.67
N PRO A 214 -1.43 10.92 -4.08
CA PRO A 214 -2.52 11.83 -4.43
C PRO A 214 -3.43 11.30 -5.54
N THR A 215 -2.87 10.55 -6.50
CA THR A 215 -3.57 9.96 -7.65
C THR A 215 -4.23 8.60 -7.35
N GLY A 216 -4.13 8.11 -6.11
CA GLY A 216 -4.63 6.80 -5.71
C GLY A 216 -3.79 5.66 -6.30
N GLY A 217 -4.46 4.66 -6.89
CA GLY A 217 -3.85 3.45 -7.41
C GLY A 217 -3.75 2.34 -6.37
N GLN A 218 -3.10 1.24 -6.74
CA GLN A 218 -3.00 0.02 -5.95
C GLN A 218 -1.55 -0.46 -5.90
N ILE A 219 -1.00 -0.62 -4.70
CA ILE A 219 0.30 -1.26 -4.48
C ILE A 219 0.12 -2.77 -4.56
N ILE A 220 0.77 -3.42 -5.53
CA ILE A 220 0.56 -4.85 -5.82
C ILE A 220 1.52 -5.79 -5.11
N ASN A 221 2.62 -5.27 -4.56
CA ASN A 221 3.66 -6.02 -3.84
C ASN A 221 3.82 -5.53 -2.38
N PRO A 222 2.76 -5.58 -1.56
CA PRO A 222 2.80 -5.06 -0.19
C PRO A 222 3.86 -5.73 0.70
N GLN A 223 4.24 -6.98 0.40
CA GLN A 223 5.28 -7.71 1.12
C GLN A 223 6.65 -7.00 1.09
N ASP A 224 6.93 -6.21 0.05
CA ASP A 224 8.22 -5.52 -0.09
C ASP A 224 8.30 -4.25 0.79
N LEU A 225 7.16 -3.72 1.25
CA LEU A 225 7.10 -2.51 2.08
C LEU A 225 7.86 -2.66 3.40
N VAL A 226 7.87 -3.86 3.99
CA VAL A 226 8.58 -4.11 5.25
C VAL A 226 10.07 -3.85 5.08
N LYS A 227 10.67 -4.47 4.06
CA LYS A 227 12.08 -4.29 3.73
C LYS A 227 12.38 -2.84 3.35
N VAL A 228 11.51 -2.20 2.57
CA VAL A 228 11.67 -0.80 2.17
C VAL A 228 11.78 0.13 3.38
N TYR A 229 10.92 -0.03 4.38
CA TYR A 229 10.92 0.85 5.56
C TYR A 229 12.00 0.49 6.60
N GLU A 230 12.48 -0.75 6.61
CA GLU A 230 13.61 -1.19 7.43
C GLU A 230 14.97 -0.79 6.84
N GLU A 231 15.09 -0.69 5.51
CA GLU A 231 16.35 -0.30 4.84
C GLU A 231 16.34 1.15 4.33
N GLY A 232 15.18 1.79 4.30
CA GLY A 232 14.99 3.12 3.70
C GLY A 232 15.04 3.13 2.17
N LYS A 233 15.14 1.97 1.51
CA LYS A 233 15.28 1.86 0.05
C LYS A 233 14.60 0.61 -0.49
N GLY A 234 14.14 0.67 -1.73
CA GLY A 234 13.63 -0.48 -2.45
C GLY A 234 12.69 -0.07 -3.58
N VAL A 235 11.87 -1.00 -4.06
CA VAL A 235 10.97 -0.75 -5.19
C VAL A 235 9.60 -1.30 -4.86
N ILE A 236 8.58 -0.47 -5.06
CA ILE A 236 7.18 -0.90 -5.03
C ILE A 236 6.60 -0.82 -6.45
N ARG A 237 5.56 -1.59 -6.71
CA ARG A 237 4.82 -1.56 -7.98
C ARG A 237 3.44 -0.99 -7.72
N VAL A 238 3.08 0.02 -8.50
CA VAL A 238 1.82 0.75 -8.38
C VAL A 238 1.03 0.54 -9.66
N ARG A 239 -0.21 0.08 -9.52
CA ARG A 239 -1.15 -0.19 -10.60
C ARG A 239 -2.30 0.83 -10.56
N GLY A 240 -2.68 1.39 -11.70
CA GLY A 240 -3.89 2.19 -11.85
C GLY A 240 -5.15 1.33 -11.70
N ARG A 241 -6.26 1.94 -11.28
CA ARG A 241 -7.51 1.21 -11.08
C ARG A 241 -8.43 1.34 -12.27
N ALA A 242 -9.04 0.22 -12.63
CA ALA A 242 -10.00 0.13 -13.72
C ALA A 242 -11.23 -0.67 -13.30
N LYS A 243 -12.37 -0.35 -13.89
CA LYS A 243 -13.64 -1.03 -13.66
C LYS A 243 -14.35 -1.35 -14.98
N LEU A 244 -15.27 -2.30 -14.93
CA LEU A 244 -16.11 -2.66 -16.07
C LEU A 244 -17.42 -1.85 -16.02
N GLU A 245 -17.78 -1.22 -17.13
CA GLU A 245 -19.06 -0.52 -17.32
C GLU A 245 -19.81 -1.10 -18.52
N GLU A 246 -21.15 -0.97 -18.52
CA GLU A 246 -21.97 -1.29 -19.70
C GLU A 246 -21.87 -0.16 -20.73
N GLY A 247 -21.73 -0.51 -22.01
CA GLY A 247 -21.74 0.43 -23.13
C GLY A 247 -23.10 0.49 -23.82
N HIS A 248 -23.17 1.13 -24.99
CA HIS A 248 -24.37 1.08 -25.82
C HIS A 248 -24.55 -0.31 -26.45
N GLY A 249 -25.72 -0.93 -26.25
CA GLY A 249 -26.05 -2.25 -26.78
C GLY A 249 -25.40 -3.40 -26.01
N GLN A 250 -24.83 -4.39 -26.72
CA GLN A 250 -24.12 -5.54 -26.10
C GLN A 250 -22.61 -5.28 -25.87
N ARG A 251 -22.12 -4.05 -26.07
CA ARG A 251 -20.71 -3.70 -25.88
C ARG A 251 -20.42 -3.36 -24.43
N ARG A 252 -19.22 -3.72 -23.95
CA ARG A 252 -18.72 -3.42 -22.61
C ARG A 252 -17.58 -2.42 -22.68
N ARG A 253 -17.35 -1.68 -21.60
CA ARG A 253 -16.29 -0.67 -21.50
C ARG A 253 -15.38 -0.96 -20.34
N LEU A 254 -14.06 -0.90 -20.56
CA LEU A 254 -13.07 -0.84 -19.49
C LEU A 254 -12.81 0.64 -19.21
N VAL A 255 -13.03 1.07 -17.98
CA VAL A 255 -12.84 2.46 -17.57
C VAL A 255 -11.72 2.53 -16.55
N ILE A 256 -10.60 3.14 -16.93
CA ILE A 256 -9.50 3.48 -16.01
C ILE A 256 -9.91 4.78 -15.33
N TYR A 257 -9.99 4.75 -14.00
CA TYR A 257 -10.40 5.89 -13.19
C TYR A 257 -9.30 6.40 -12.25
N GLU A 258 -8.19 5.67 -12.14
CA GLU A 258 -6.98 6.10 -11.45
C GLU A 258 -5.74 5.61 -12.18
N ILE A 259 -4.69 6.44 -12.19
CA ILE A 259 -3.40 6.13 -12.82
C ILE A 259 -2.30 6.16 -11.75
N PRO A 260 -1.20 5.40 -11.95
CA PRO A 260 -0.09 5.42 -11.02
C PRO A 260 0.50 6.83 -10.85
N TYR A 261 1.08 7.08 -9.67
CA TYR A 261 1.69 8.36 -9.32
C TYR A 261 2.83 8.72 -10.29
N MET A 262 2.92 10.01 -10.65
CA MET A 262 3.92 10.56 -11.58
C MET A 262 3.89 9.98 -13.02
N VAL A 263 2.78 9.36 -13.42
CA VAL A 263 2.55 8.93 -14.81
C VAL A 263 1.79 10.02 -15.57
N ASN A 264 2.30 10.41 -16.74
CA ASN A 264 1.59 11.32 -17.64
C ASN A 264 0.41 10.59 -18.30
N LYS A 265 -0.80 11.13 -18.14
CA LYS A 265 -2.04 10.52 -18.63
C LYS A 265 -2.11 10.52 -20.16
N ALA A 266 -1.76 11.62 -20.82
CA ALA A 266 -1.76 11.74 -22.28
C ALA A 266 -0.77 10.74 -22.93
N GLU A 267 0.41 10.57 -22.33
CA GLU A 267 1.39 9.57 -22.78
C GLU A 267 0.86 8.14 -22.62
N LEU A 268 0.22 7.82 -21.49
CA LEU A 268 -0.41 6.53 -21.26
C LEU A 268 -1.50 6.24 -22.31
N VAL A 269 -2.40 7.21 -22.57
CA VAL A 269 -3.45 7.07 -23.59
C VAL A 269 -2.85 6.89 -24.99
N SER A 270 -1.78 7.63 -25.31
CA SER A 270 -1.06 7.50 -26.58
C SER A 270 -0.43 6.12 -26.75
N GLN A 271 0.18 5.57 -25.70
CA GLN A 271 0.72 4.20 -25.68
C GLN A 271 -0.39 3.16 -25.92
N ILE A 272 -1.54 3.29 -25.25
CA ILE A 272 -2.69 2.40 -25.43
C ILE A 272 -3.19 2.46 -26.89
N ALA A 273 -3.35 3.67 -27.44
CA ALA A 273 -3.77 3.85 -28.83
C ALA A 273 -2.78 3.19 -29.82
N GLN A 274 -1.48 3.26 -29.55
CA GLN A 274 -0.46 2.60 -30.35
C GLN A 274 -0.57 1.07 -30.27
N LEU A 275 -0.79 0.49 -29.08
CA LEU A 275 -0.98 -0.95 -28.92
C LEU A 275 -2.23 -1.48 -29.66
N ILE A 276 -3.29 -0.67 -29.74
CA ILE A 276 -4.48 -0.98 -30.54
C ILE A 276 -4.14 -0.96 -32.05
N ARG A 277 -3.45 0.09 -32.53
CA ARG A 277 -3.02 0.21 -33.94
C ARG A 277 -2.11 -0.94 -34.38
N ASP A 278 -1.17 -1.34 -33.53
CA ASP A 278 -0.22 -2.42 -33.78
C ASP A 278 -0.83 -3.82 -33.62
N ARG A 279 -2.14 -3.91 -33.34
CA ARG A 279 -2.91 -5.14 -33.10
C ARG A 279 -2.35 -6.01 -31.95
N LYS A 280 -1.55 -5.43 -31.05
CA LYS A 280 -1.08 -6.09 -29.82
C LYS A 280 -2.19 -6.23 -28.79
N LEU A 281 -3.19 -5.35 -28.86
CA LEU A 281 -4.33 -5.31 -27.95
C LEU A 281 -5.64 -5.61 -28.71
N SER A 282 -5.78 -6.86 -29.14
CA SER A 282 -6.76 -7.28 -30.15
C SER A 282 -8.24 -7.20 -29.71
N GLY A 283 -8.52 -7.17 -28.41
CA GLY A 283 -9.88 -7.13 -27.85
C GLY A 283 -10.45 -5.73 -27.58
N VAL A 284 -9.76 -4.65 -27.97
CA VAL A 284 -10.23 -3.26 -27.84
C VAL A 284 -10.43 -2.66 -29.23
N ASP A 285 -11.53 -1.92 -29.40
CA ASP A 285 -11.86 -1.19 -30.63
C ASP A 285 -11.18 0.19 -30.64
N GLU A 286 -11.38 0.96 -29.58
CA GLU A 286 -10.83 2.30 -29.43
C GLU A 286 -10.62 2.70 -27.97
N VAL A 287 -9.82 3.75 -27.77
CA VAL A 287 -9.60 4.42 -26.48
C VAL A 287 -10.00 5.88 -26.59
N ARG A 288 -10.69 6.41 -25.59
CA ARG A 288 -11.09 7.81 -25.47
C ARG A 288 -10.74 8.34 -24.09
N ASP A 289 -10.25 9.56 -24.02
CA ASP A 289 -10.11 10.27 -22.76
C ASP A 289 -11.34 11.15 -22.52
N GLU A 290 -12.15 10.77 -21.52
CA GLU A 290 -13.35 11.47 -21.08
C GLU A 290 -13.11 12.16 -19.71
N SER A 291 -11.85 12.34 -19.32
CA SER A 291 -11.48 12.98 -18.05
C SER A 291 -11.97 14.42 -17.99
N ASN A 292 -12.38 14.86 -16.81
CA ASN A 292 -12.84 16.22 -16.55
C ASN A 292 -12.35 16.68 -15.16
N ARG A 293 -12.86 17.82 -14.67
CA ARG A 293 -12.52 18.34 -13.33
C ARG A 293 -12.92 17.41 -12.18
N GLN A 294 -13.79 16.42 -12.39
CA GLN A 294 -14.22 15.46 -11.38
C GLN A 294 -13.26 14.27 -11.24
N GLY A 295 -12.36 14.05 -12.21
CA GLY A 295 -11.34 13.00 -12.11
C GLY A 295 -10.94 12.40 -13.45
N VAL A 296 -10.08 11.38 -13.36
CA VAL A 296 -9.58 10.62 -14.51
C VAL A 296 -10.68 9.68 -15.00
N ARG A 297 -10.91 9.66 -16.31
CA ARG A 297 -11.82 8.72 -16.98
C ARG A 297 -11.31 8.39 -18.38
N VAL A 298 -10.47 7.35 -18.48
CA VAL A 298 -10.03 6.81 -19.78
C VAL A 298 -10.87 5.60 -20.12
N VAL A 299 -11.61 5.67 -21.22
CA VAL A 299 -12.59 4.67 -21.64
C VAL A 299 -12.04 3.86 -22.81
N LEU A 300 -12.02 2.54 -22.66
CA LEU A 300 -11.67 1.60 -23.72
C LEU A 300 -12.93 0.83 -24.13
N GLU A 301 -13.32 0.92 -25.40
CA GLU A 301 -14.44 0.14 -25.93
C GLU A 301 -13.99 -1.30 -26.23
N LEU A 302 -14.60 -2.27 -25.55
CA LEU A 302 -14.24 -3.67 -25.70
C LEU A 302 -15.04 -4.32 -26.84
N LYS A 303 -14.36 -5.15 -27.63
CA LYS A 303 -14.98 -6.00 -28.65
C LYS A 303 -15.93 -7.01 -28.00
N LYS A 304 -16.92 -7.47 -28.77
CA LYS A 304 -17.87 -8.49 -28.33
C LYS A 304 -17.12 -9.77 -27.89
N GLY A 305 -17.32 -10.19 -26.63
CA GLY A 305 -16.68 -11.38 -26.07
C GLY A 305 -15.27 -11.17 -25.50
N ALA A 306 -14.71 -9.96 -25.56
CA ALA A 306 -13.41 -9.67 -24.96
C ALA A 306 -13.46 -9.74 -23.42
N SER A 307 -12.46 -10.38 -22.82
CA SER A 307 -12.33 -10.51 -21.36
C SER A 307 -11.72 -9.25 -20.76
N PHE A 308 -12.41 -8.63 -19.80
CA PHE A 308 -11.93 -7.47 -19.04
C PHE A 308 -10.57 -7.73 -18.39
N HIS A 309 -10.43 -8.84 -17.66
CA HIS A 309 -9.21 -9.18 -16.93
C HIS A 309 -8.03 -9.42 -17.86
N HIS A 310 -8.27 -10.05 -19.03
CA HIS A 310 -7.21 -10.27 -20.01
C HIS A 310 -6.67 -8.94 -20.57
N ILE A 311 -7.58 -8.04 -20.96
CA ILE A 311 -7.20 -6.71 -21.47
C ILE A 311 -6.51 -5.89 -20.39
N LEU A 312 -7.02 -5.89 -19.15
CA LEU A 312 -6.39 -5.19 -18.04
C LEU A 312 -4.97 -5.69 -17.78
N ASN A 313 -4.76 -7.02 -17.78
CA ASN A 313 -3.43 -7.60 -17.59
C ASN A 313 -2.47 -7.20 -18.72
N GLN A 314 -2.93 -7.23 -19.99
CA GLN A 314 -2.11 -6.77 -21.12
C GLN A 314 -1.73 -5.29 -20.99
N LEU A 315 -2.66 -4.44 -20.56
CA LEU A 315 -2.38 -3.02 -20.30
C LEU A 315 -1.33 -2.87 -19.19
N CYS A 316 -1.48 -3.57 -18.08
CA CYS A 316 -0.52 -3.53 -16.97
C CYS A 316 0.88 -4.03 -17.38
N GLU A 317 0.98 -5.02 -18.28
CA GLU A 317 2.26 -5.56 -18.71
C GLU A 317 2.97 -4.69 -19.76
N GLN A 318 2.23 -3.93 -20.56
CA GLN A 318 2.77 -3.25 -21.75
C GLN A 318 2.71 -1.72 -21.68
N THR A 319 2.10 -1.16 -20.64
CA THR A 319 1.93 0.30 -20.48
C THR A 319 2.29 0.76 -19.08
N ALA A 320 2.41 2.07 -18.88
CA ALA A 320 2.60 2.69 -17.57
C ALA A 320 1.37 2.61 -16.64
N LEU A 321 0.31 1.86 -17.00
CA LEU A 321 -0.81 1.58 -16.11
C LEU A 321 -0.36 0.76 -14.88
N GLU A 322 0.72 0.00 -14.97
CA GLU A 322 1.43 -0.58 -13.83
C GLU A 322 2.92 -0.21 -13.92
N SER A 323 3.40 0.58 -12.97
CA SER A 323 4.76 1.10 -12.98
C SER A 323 5.49 0.80 -11.68
N SER A 324 6.83 0.73 -11.77
CA SER A 324 7.68 0.60 -10.60
C SER A 324 8.01 1.98 -10.05
N PHE A 325 7.82 2.18 -8.74
CA PHE A 325 8.23 3.36 -8.01
C PHE A 325 9.43 3.02 -7.12
N ALA A 326 10.59 3.59 -7.45
CA ALA A 326 11.80 3.43 -6.67
C ALA A 326 11.73 4.32 -5.42
N ILE A 327 11.85 3.71 -4.24
CA ILE A 327 11.90 4.39 -2.97
C ILE A 327 13.35 4.51 -2.55
N ASN A 328 13.77 5.72 -2.23
CA ASN A 328 15.08 6.02 -1.70
C ASN A 328 14.98 7.16 -0.67
N MET A 329 14.90 6.81 0.60
CA MET A 329 14.69 7.74 1.71
C MET A 329 15.99 8.37 2.17
N VAL A 330 16.50 9.31 1.37
CA VAL A 330 17.68 10.11 1.72
C VAL A 330 17.29 11.55 2.00
N ALA A 331 17.74 12.10 3.12
CA ALA A 331 17.55 13.49 3.51
C ALA A 331 18.81 14.05 4.17
N LEU A 332 18.88 15.37 4.32
CA LEU A 332 19.94 16.02 5.08
C LEU A 332 19.64 15.89 6.57
N LYS A 333 20.59 15.32 7.31
CA LYS A 333 20.64 15.33 8.78
C LYS A 333 21.96 15.95 9.18
N ASP A 334 21.91 17.04 9.95
CA ASP A 334 23.09 17.81 10.38
C ASP A 334 24.00 18.24 9.19
N GLY A 335 23.38 18.62 8.07
CA GLY A 335 24.08 19.06 6.85
C GLY A 335 24.65 17.94 5.98
N ALA A 336 24.51 16.67 6.37
CA ALA A 336 25.01 15.52 5.61
C ALA A 336 23.86 14.67 5.02
N PRO A 337 24.01 14.12 3.80
CA PRO A 337 23.03 13.20 3.24
C PRO A 337 23.08 11.84 3.96
N VAL A 338 21.95 11.41 4.52
CA VAL A 338 21.83 10.16 5.28
C VAL A 338 20.65 9.34 4.75
N GLN A 339 20.86 8.01 4.60
CA GLN A 339 19.78 7.06 4.36
C GLN A 339 19.00 6.85 5.66
N LEU A 340 17.70 7.09 5.63
CA LEU A 340 16.83 7.01 6.80
C LEU A 340 15.84 5.86 6.66
N THR A 341 15.64 5.11 7.74
CA THR A 341 14.49 4.20 7.88
C THR A 341 13.23 4.99 8.26
N LEU A 342 12.06 4.34 8.24
CA LEU A 342 10.82 4.95 8.73
C LEU A 342 10.96 5.45 10.19
N ARG A 343 11.59 4.63 11.03
CA ARG A 343 11.87 4.97 12.43
C ARG A 343 12.82 6.16 12.53
N ASP A 344 13.95 6.15 11.81
CA ASP A 344 14.96 7.21 11.92
C ASP A 344 14.40 8.58 11.52
N TYR A 345 13.50 8.59 10.53
CA TYR A 345 12.80 9.80 10.16
C TYR A 345 11.91 10.31 11.30
N ILE A 346 11.02 9.46 11.84
CA ILE A 346 10.12 9.86 12.94
C ILE A 346 10.92 10.33 14.16
N ALA A 347 11.99 9.61 14.51
CA ALA A 347 12.88 9.99 15.59
C ALA A 347 13.50 11.39 15.36
N SER A 348 14.04 11.63 14.16
CA SER A 348 14.68 12.93 13.84
C SER A 348 13.67 14.08 13.85
N PHE A 349 12.43 13.85 13.42
CA PHE A 349 11.35 14.84 13.54
C PHE A 349 10.97 15.11 15.00
N VAL A 350 10.85 14.07 15.83
CA VAL A 350 10.53 14.20 17.26
C VAL A 350 11.63 14.95 18.01
N ASP A 351 12.90 14.67 17.73
CA ASP A 351 14.03 15.39 18.33
C ASP A 351 13.99 16.88 17.98
N PHE A 352 13.73 17.20 16.71
CA PHE A 352 13.52 18.58 16.27
C PHE A 352 12.31 19.24 16.94
N ARG A 353 11.21 18.49 17.13
CA ARG A 353 10.03 19.04 17.81
C ARG A 353 10.29 19.29 19.28
N LYS A 354 11.04 18.43 19.97
CA LYS A 354 11.49 18.69 21.35
C LYS A 354 12.30 19.98 21.42
N GLU A 355 13.26 20.17 20.51
CA GLU A 355 14.08 21.39 20.48
C GLU A 355 13.23 22.65 20.26
N THR A 356 12.38 22.65 19.23
CA THR A 356 11.55 23.81 18.87
C THR A 356 10.56 24.17 19.98
N VAL A 357 9.94 23.19 20.63
CA VAL A 357 9.03 23.42 21.77
C VAL A 357 9.81 23.93 22.97
N LEU A 358 10.97 23.38 23.30
CA LEU A 358 11.81 23.88 24.40
C LEU A 358 12.24 25.34 24.18
N ARG A 359 12.69 25.69 22.97
CA ARG A 359 13.06 27.07 22.61
C ARG A 359 11.88 28.03 22.74
N ARG A 360 10.73 27.64 22.17
CA ARG A 360 9.48 28.41 22.31
C ARG A 360 9.09 28.62 23.78
N THR A 361 9.14 27.56 24.58
CA THR A 361 8.76 27.63 26.00
C THR A 361 9.72 28.52 26.79
N ARG A 362 11.04 28.48 26.51
CA ARG A 362 12.01 29.41 27.12
C ARG A 362 11.73 30.86 26.74
N TYR A 363 11.43 31.12 25.46
CA TYR A 363 11.08 32.46 24.98
C TYR A 363 9.82 32.99 25.68
N LEU A 364 8.77 32.16 25.76
CA LEU A 364 7.53 32.51 26.44
C LEU A 364 7.72 32.72 27.94
N LEU A 365 8.55 31.90 28.59
CA LEU A 365 8.91 32.04 29.99
C LEU A 365 9.66 33.36 30.26
N ASP A 366 10.68 33.69 29.47
CA ASP A 366 11.42 34.95 29.62
C ASP A 366 10.51 36.17 29.43
N LYS A 367 9.66 36.15 28.40
CA LYS A 367 8.68 37.20 28.14
C LYS A 367 7.66 37.33 29.28
N ALA A 368 7.14 36.21 29.78
CA ALA A 368 6.20 36.20 30.89
C ALA A 368 6.85 36.66 32.20
N ALA A 369 8.08 36.25 32.49
CA ALA A 369 8.82 36.66 33.69
C ALA A 369 9.11 38.16 33.70
N LYS A 370 9.60 38.72 32.58
CA LYS A 370 9.80 40.17 32.42
C LYS A 370 8.49 40.94 32.58
N ARG A 371 7.40 40.44 31.99
CA ARG A 371 6.08 41.06 32.13
C ARG A 371 5.56 40.98 33.57
N ARG A 372 5.76 39.85 34.26
CA ARG A 372 5.39 39.66 35.66
C ARG A 372 6.10 40.66 36.56
N GLU A 373 7.41 40.85 36.38
CA GLU A 373 8.19 41.83 37.15
C GLU A 373 7.59 43.24 37.01
N VAL A 374 7.23 43.65 35.80
CA VAL A 374 6.60 44.96 35.54
C VAL A 374 5.23 45.07 36.22
N VAL A 375 4.37 44.05 36.06
CA VAL A 375 3.01 44.03 36.62
C VAL A 375 3.04 44.03 38.16
N GLU A 376 3.96 43.30 38.78
CA GLU A 376 4.18 43.34 40.24
C GLU A 376 4.56 44.75 40.73
N GLY A 377 5.43 45.45 39.98
CA GLY A 377 5.81 46.83 40.29
C GLY A 377 4.63 47.80 40.19
N ILE A 378 3.82 47.66 39.14
CA ILE A 378 2.59 48.45 38.95
C ILE A 378 1.62 48.20 40.11
N LEU A 379 1.38 46.95 40.49
CA LEU A 379 0.45 46.61 41.57
C LEU A 379 0.93 47.19 42.92
N LYS A 380 2.22 47.05 43.25
CA LYS A 380 2.82 47.68 44.44
C LYS A 380 2.66 49.20 44.45
N ALA A 381 2.81 49.84 43.29
CA ALA A 381 2.62 51.28 43.17
C ALA A 381 1.15 51.69 43.33
N LEU A 382 0.22 50.92 42.77
CA LEU A 382 -1.22 51.14 42.93
C LEU A 382 -1.68 50.95 44.39
N ASP A 383 -1.09 50.00 45.12
CA ASP A 383 -1.35 49.80 46.55
C ASP A 383 -0.83 50.94 47.43
N ASN A 384 0.18 51.69 46.96
CA ASN A 384 0.83 52.80 47.68
C ASN A 384 0.71 54.13 46.92
N ILE A 385 -0.42 54.37 46.26
CA ILE A 385 -0.53 55.44 45.25
C ILE A 385 -0.29 56.85 45.80
N ASP A 386 -0.73 57.14 47.03
CA ASP A 386 -0.54 58.46 47.63
C ASP A 386 0.95 58.78 47.84
N LEU A 387 1.73 57.78 48.26
CA LEU A 387 3.18 57.89 48.43
C LEU A 387 3.88 58.05 47.07
N VAL A 388 3.45 57.30 46.06
CA VAL A 388 3.98 57.40 44.68
C VAL A 388 3.75 58.81 44.12
N ILE A 389 2.54 59.36 44.29
CA ILE A 389 2.21 60.72 43.83
C ILE A 389 3.07 61.76 44.55
N ASP A 390 3.27 61.61 45.87
CA ASP A 390 4.10 62.53 46.64
C ASP A 390 5.57 62.49 46.20
N ILE A 391 6.14 61.29 46.02
CA ILE A 391 7.51 61.10 45.52
C ILE A 391 7.69 61.78 44.16
N ILE A 392 6.76 61.57 43.23
CA ILE A 392 6.83 62.13 41.86
C ILE A 392 6.66 63.65 41.89
N ARG A 393 5.71 64.18 42.66
CA ARG A 393 5.44 65.62 42.75
C ARG A 393 6.60 66.40 43.37
N ASN A 394 7.34 65.79 44.29
CA ASN A 394 8.45 66.40 45.01
C ASN A 394 9.83 66.11 44.39
N ALA A 395 9.89 65.45 43.23
CA ALA A 395 11.14 65.19 42.51
C ALA A 395 11.37 66.27 41.43
N GLU A 396 12.61 66.76 41.30
CA GLU A 396 12.95 67.78 40.30
C GLU A 396 13.17 67.18 38.90
N THR A 397 13.53 65.89 38.84
CA THR A 397 13.78 65.16 37.59
C THR A 397 13.19 63.75 37.64
N THR A 398 12.97 63.17 36.45
CA THR A 398 12.54 61.76 36.31
C THR A 398 13.53 60.79 36.95
N ASP A 399 14.83 61.03 36.81
CA ASP A 399 15.89 60.23 37.44
C ASP A 399 15.84 60.30 38.98
N GLN A 400 15.55 61.47 39.55
CA GLN A 400 15.35 61.61 41.00
C GLN A 400 14.11 60.84 41.46
N ALA A 401 12.99 60.96 40.73
CA ALA A 401 11.76 60.23 41.03
C ALA A 401 12.00 58.71 41.00
N LYS A 402 12.67 58.22 39.94
CA LYS A 402 13.04 56.80 39.77
C LYS A 402 13.86 56.28 40.95
N LYS A 403 14.93 56.99 41.34
CA LYS A 403 15.78 56.60 42.48
C LYS A 403 15.02 56.58 43.81
N ARG A 404 14.09 57.52 44.03
CA ARG A 404 13.25 57.57 45.24
C ARG A 404 12.22 56.44 45.27
N LEU A 405 11.59 56.13 44.13
CA LEU A 405 10.67 55.00 44.00
C LEU A 405 11.38 53.66 44.30
N MET A 406 12.62 53.50 43.82
CA MET A 406 13.43 52.32 44.12
C MET A 406 13.76 52.20 45.61
N SER A 407 14.19 53.30 46.26
CA SER A 407 14.63 53.25 47.66
C SER A 407 13.49 53.21 48.68
N GLN A 408 12.36 53.89 48.42
CA GLN A 408 11.26 54.02 49.39
C GLN A 408 10.17 52.95 49.21
N ILE A 409 9.91 52.50 47.97
CA ILE A 409 8.88 51.49 47.66
C ILE A 409 9.52 50.11 47.41
N GLY A 410 10.84 50.04 47.24
CA GLY A 410 11.55 48.78 46.99
C GLY A 410 11.31 48.25 45.58
N LEU A 411 11.17 49.15 44.60
CA LEU A 411 11.02 48.80 43.18
C LEU A 411 12.37 48.55 42.52
N THR A 412 12.41 47.64 41.55
CA THR A 412 13.56 47.52 40.64
C THR A 412 13.63 48.71 39.69
N GLU A 413 14.75 48.86 38.99
CA GLU A 413 14.91 49.94 38.02
C GLU A 413 13.83 49.88 36.91
N VAL A 414 13.57 48.69 36.38
CA VAL A 414 12.56 48.43 35.34
C VAL A 414 11.14 48.69 35.87
N GLN A 415 10.86 48.27 37.11
CA GLN A 415 9.57 48.55 37.75
C GLN A 415 9.33 50.04 37.95
N ALA A 416 10.32 50.77 38.47
CA ALA A 416 10.21 52.21 38.71
C ALA A 416 9.95 52.97 37.40
N GLU A 417 10.60 52.58 36.31
CA GLU A 417 10.37 53.17 34.98
C GLU A 417 8.96 52.90 34.48
N ALA A 418 8.49 51.64 34.57
CA ALA A 418 7.13 51.30 34.18
C ALA A 418 6.05 52.01 35.04
N VAL A 419 6.33 52.26 36.33
CA VAL A 419 5.44 53.00 37.23
C VAL A 419 5.31 54.46 36.81
N LEU A 420 6.40 55.10 36.38
CA LEU A 420 6.37 56.48 35.86
C LEU A 420 5.55 56.61 34.57
N GLU A 421 5.41 55.53 33.81
CA GLU A 421 4.61 55.49 32.56
C GLU A 421 3.12 55.15 32.78
N ILE A 422 2.69 54.88 34.03
CA ILE A 422 1.30 54.59 34.34
C ILE A 422 0.41 55.78 33.97
N LYS A 423 -0.69 55.51 33.27
CA LYS A 423 -1.70 56.52 32.95
C LYS A 423 -2.68 56.67 34.13
N LEU A 424 -3.13 57.89 34.42
CA LEU A 424 -4.08 58.17 35.51
C LEU A 424 -5.36 57.30 35.48
N ARG A 425 -5.79 56.86 34.29
CA ARG A 425 -6.94 55.94 34.15
C ARG A 425 -6.74 54.58 34.83
N SER A 426 -5.49 54.13 34.99
CA SER A 426 -5.13 52.86 35.63
C SER A 426 -5.44 52.85 37.13
N LEU A 427 -5.78 54.00 37.72
CA LEU A 427 -6.21 54.12 39.12
C LEU A 427 -7.68 53.72 39.34
N VAL A 428 -8.46 53.55 38.27
CA VAL A 428 -9.85 53.10 38.36
C VAL A 428 -9.86 51.65 38.87
N HIS A 429 -10.80 51.34 39.78
CA HIS A 429 -10.87 50.02 40.44
C HIS A 429 -10.85 48.84 39.45
N MET A 430 -11.64 48.91 38.38
CA MET A 430 -11.68 47.89 37.32
C MET A 430 -10.34 47.72 36.59
N GLU A 431 -9.52 48.77 36.46
CA GLU A 431 -8.21 48.67 35.82
C GLU A 431 -7.20 48.00 36.77
N LYS A 432 -7.30 48.26 38.08
CA LYS A 432 -6.51 47.52 39.08
C LYS A 432 -6.85 46.03 39.08
N GLU A 433 -8.13 45.66 39.08
CA GLU A 433 -8.55 44.26 38.99
C GLU A 433 -8.00 43.55 37.74
N LYS A 434 -7.95 44.24 36.58
CA LYS A 434 -7.34 43.69 35.37
C LYS A 434 -5.85 43.41 35.53
N VAL A 435 -5.12 44.29 36.22
CA VAL A 435 -3.69 44.12 36.52
C VAL A 435 -3.47 42.93 37.46
N GLU A 436 -4.34 42.75 38.46
CA GLU A 436 -4.32 41.59 39.36
C GLU A 436 -4.60 40.28 38.61
N GLN A 437 -5.61 40.27 37.73
CA GLN A 437 -5.91 39.11 36.87
C GLN A 437 -4.78 38.81 35.89
N GLU A 438 -4.15 39.84 35.31
CA GLU A 438 -2.97 39.69 34.45
C GLU A 438 -1.84 39.03 35.25
N LEU A 439 -1.57 39.48 36.48
CA LEU A 439 -0.55 38.89 37.34
C LEU A 439 -0.84 37.42 37.65
N GLU A 440 -2.06 37.07 38.03
CA GLU A 440 -2.47 35.70 38.31
C GLU A 440 -2.28 34.79 37.07
N SER A 441 -2.64 35.29 35.89
CA SER A 441 -2.46 34.56 34.63
C SER A 441 -0.97 34.34 34.29
N LEU A 442 -0.12 35.35 34.54
CA LEU A 442 1.32 35.26 34.33
C LEU A 442 1.97 34.27 35.29
N VAL A 443 1.57 34.26 36.57
CA VAL A 443 2.06 33.29 37.56
C VAL A 443 1.72 31.86 37.12
N LYS A 444 0.47 31.61 36.69
CA LYS A 444 0.04 30.31 36.17
C LYS A 444 0.84 29.91 34.93
N ALA A 445 0.98 30.81 33.95
CA ALA A 445 1.74 30.54 32.73
C ALA A 445 3.22 30.24 33.01
N ILE A 446 3.86 30.99 33.91
CA ILE A 446 5.24 30.76 34.31
C ILE A 446 5.40 29.39 34.98
N ALA A 447 4.47 29.01 35.85
CA ALA A 447 4.49 27.69 36.48
C ALA A 447 4.38 26.57 35.43
N GLU A 448 3.45 26.69 34.48
CA GLU A 448 3.28 25.74 33.37
C GLU A 448 4.52 25.66 32.47
N TYR A 449 5.08 26.79 32.04
CA TYR A 449 6.30 26.82 31.24
C TYR A 449 7.48 26.21 31.98
N THR A 450 7.62 26.48 33.28
CA THR A 450 8.67 25.90 34.13
C THR A 450 8.49 24.39 34.24
N GLU A 451 7.27 23.89 34.38
CA GLU A 451 6.96 22.46 34.40
C GLU A 451 7.34 21.79 33.07
N ILE A 452 6.98 22.40 31.93
CA ILE A 452 7.34 21.89 30.59
C ILE A 452 8.86 21.81 30.41
N LEU A 453 9.62 22.78 30.91
CA LEU A 453 11.08 22.79 30.79
C LEU A 453 11.77 21.75 31.69
N ASN A 454 11.14 21.38 32.81
CA ASN A 454 11.72 20.48 33.81
C ASN A 454 11.24 19.02 33.67
N SER A 455 10.14 18.77 32.94
CA SER A 455 9.54 17.44 32.79
C SER A 455 9.47 17.02 31.33
N GLU A 456 10.26 15.99 30.97
CA GLU A 456 10.20 15.42 29.62
C GLU A 456 8.81 14.84 29.31
N SER A 457 8.14 14.25 30.29
CA SER A 457 6.76 13.75 30.13
C SER A 457 5.80 14.88 29.73
N LYS A 458 5.90 16.05 30.37
CA LYS A 458 5.06 17.21 30.05
C LYS A 458 5.38 17.79 28.68
N LEU A 459 6.67 17.86 28.31
CA LEU A 459 7.10 18.25 26.97
C LEU A 459 6.49 17.33 25.89
N LEU A 460 6.56 16.02 26.10
CA LEU A 460 5.99 15.03 25.18
C LEU A 460 4.46 15.13 25.10
N GLU A 461 3.78 15.42 26.20
CA GLU A 461 2.32 15.66 26.22
C GLU A 461 1.94 16.86 25.36
N VAL A 462 2.65 17.99 25.49
CA VAL A 462 2.43 19.19 24.66
C VAL A 462 2.61 18.86 23.17
N ILE A 463 3.67 18.14 22.81
CA ILE A 463 3.91 17.71 21.43
C ILE A 463 2.78 16.80 20.93
N ALA A 464 2.35 15.84 21.76
CA ALA A 464 1.29 14.92 21.42
C ALA A 464 -0.04 15.66 21.19
N ASP A 465 -0.36 16.65 22.00
CA ASP A 465 -1.61 17.41 21.88
C ASP A 465 -1.63 18.32 20.65
N GLU A 466 -0.49 18.92 20.28
CA GLU A 466 -0.35 19.64 19.02
C GLU A 466 -0.53 18.71 17.80
N LEU A 467 0.09 17.53 17.82
CA LEU A 467 -0.08 16.52 16.77
C LEU A 467 -1.52 16.03 16.64
N LYS A 468 -2.18 15.72 17.77
CA LYS A 468 -3.61 15.34 17.79
C LYS A 468 -4.49 16.47 17.24
N HIS A 469 -4.16 17.72 17.54
CA HIS A 469 -4.88 18.87 17.01
C HIS A 469 -4.75 18.96 15.48
N VAL A 470 -3.53 18.83 14.93
CA VAL A 470 -3.30 18.79 13.48
C VAL A 470 -4.06 17.61 12.86
N LYS A 471 -3.99 16.41 13.46
CA LYS A 471 -4.72 15.24 12.99
C LYS A 471 -6.23 15.50 12.92
N LYS A 472 -6.81 16.07 13.98
CA LYS A 472 -8.25 16.38 14.04
C LYS A 472 -8.70 17.31 12.92
N LEU A 473 -7.85 18.24 12.49
CA LEU A 473 -8.18 19.23 11.47
C LEU A 473 -7.95 18.72 10.04
N PHE A 474 -6.96 17.86 9.81
CA PHE A 474 -6.46 17.56 8.46
C PHE A 474 -6.38 16.07 8.10
N ALA A 475 -6.67 15.14 9.03
CA ALA A 475 -6.70 13.73 8.69
C ALA A 475 -7.83 13.43 7.70
N ASP A 476 -7.52 12.62 6.69
CA ASP A 476 -8.45 12.17 5.66
C ASP A 476 -8.30 10.67 5.40
N SER A 477 -9.25 10.10 4.65
CA SER A 477 -9.20 8.70 4.25
C SER A 477 -8.08 8.45 3.24
N ARG A 478 -7.44 7.28 3.34
CA ARG A 478 -6.44 6.82 2.38
C ARG A 478 -7.03 6.73 0.97
N ARG A 479 -6.27 7.14 -0.05
CA ARG A 479 -6.67 7.08 -1.46
C ARG A 479 -6.17 5.81 -2.14
N THR A 480 -4.93 5.46 -1.85
CA THR A 480 -4.25 4.30 -2.44
C THR A 480 -4.83 3.00 -1.85
N LEU A 481 -4.75 1.88 -2.57
CA LEU A 481 -5.03 0.51 -2.09
C LEU A 481 -3.72 -0.28 -1.90
N ILE A 482 -3.69 -1.24 -0.96
CA ILE A 482 -2.48 -2.02 -0.62
C ILE A 482 -2.85 -3.49 -0.74
N GLY A 483 -2.14 -4.21 -1.60
CA GLY A 483 -2.49 -5.58 -1.97
C GLY A 483 -3.86 -5.67 -2.63
N PHE A 484 -4.43 -6.86 -2.65
CA PHE A 484 -5.73 -7.16 -3.26
C PHE A 484 -6.94 -6.92 -2.34
N SER A 485 -6.81 -6.17 -1.24
CA SER A 485 -7.93 -6.00 -0.31
C SER A 485 -8.21 -4.56 0.15
N ASP A 486 -9.49 -4.21 0.12
CA ASP A 486 -10.13 -3.26 1.02
C ASP A 486 -10.15 -3.89 2.42
N GLN A 487 -9.22 -3.44 3.28
CA GLN A 487 -8.84 -4.10 4.54
C GLN A 487 -9.94 -4.21 5.62
N ALA A 488 -11.13 -3.66 5.43
CA ALA A 488 -12.18 -3.69 6.46
C ALA A 488 -13.07 -4.94 6.40
N GLU A 489 -13.33 -5.50 5.22
CA GLU A 489 -14.12 -6.73 5.06
C GLU A 489 -13.27 -8.00 5.17
N THR A 490 -11.96 -7.90 4.89
CA THR A 490 -11.04 -9.05 4.81
C THR A 490 -10.75 -9.72 6.15
N VAL A 491 -10.75 -8.97 7.26
CA VAL A 491 -10.44 -9.54 8.59
C VAL A 491 -11.58 -10.45 9.05
N GLN A 492 -12.83 -10.06 8.79
CA GLN A 492 -14.00 -10.85 9.16
C GLN A 492 -14.20 -12.05 8.22
N ALA A 493 -13.94 -11.87 6.91
CA ALA A 493 -14.01 -12.96 5.93
C ALA A 493 -12.86 -13.98 6.04
N ALA A 494 -11.73 -13.67 6.68
CA ALA A 494 -10.59 -14.58 6.82
C ALA A 494 -10.81 -15.70 7.86
N GLU A 495 -11.64 -15.45 8.87
CA GLU A 495 -11.95 -16.38 9.97
C GLU A 495 -13.24 -17.19 9.75
N GLU A 496 -14.04 -16.85 8.74
CA GLU A 496 -15.25 -17.59 8.38
C GLU A 496 -14.91 -18.88 7.61
N THR A 497 -15.66 -19.95 7.91
CA THR A 497 -15.59 -21.21 7.17
C THR A 497 -16.44 -21.15 5.90
N PHE A 498 -15.87 -21.58 4.78
CA PHE A 498 -16.54 -21.64 3.48
C PHE A 498 -16.41 -23.02 2.85
N PHE A 499 -17.37 -23.33 1.98
CA PHE A 499 -17.28 -24.42 1.02
C PHE A 499 -16.81 -23.87 -0.32
N ILE A 500 -15.71 -24.42 -0.82
CA ILE A 500 -15.25 -24.18 -2.19
C ILE A 500 -15.71 -25.34 -3.05
N GLU A 501 -16.56 -25.04 -4.03
CA GLU A 501 -17.21 -26.03 -4.85
C GLU A 501 -16.72 -25.91 -6.30
N LEU A 502 -16.27 -27.03 -6.87
CA LEU A 502 -15.94 -27.16 -8.27
C LEU A 502 -17.16 -27.66 -9.04
N LEU A 503 -17.77 -26.75 -9.79
CA LEU A 503 -18.89 -27.00 -10.68
C LEU A 503 -18.39 -27.45 -12.07
N ASP A 504 -19.35 -27.80 -12.93
CA ASP A 504 -19.08 -28.25 -14.30
C ASP A 504 -18.19 -27.29 -15.10
N LEU A 505 -17.39 -27.85 -16.02
CA LEU A 505 -16.56 -27.10 -16.99
C LEU A 505 -15.52 -26.16 -16.35
N GLY A 506 -15.10 -26.45 -15.11
CA GLY A 506 -14.10 -25.64 -14.41
C GLY A 506 -14.67 -24.35 -13.86
N ILE A 507 -15.94 -24.34 -13.45
CA ILE A 507 -16.51 -23.21 -12.70
C ILE A 507 -16.25 -23.46 -11.21
N VAL A 508 -15.77 -22.45 -10.49
CA VAL A 508 -15.57 -22.52 -9.04
C VAL A 508 -16.43 -21.48 -8.34
N ARG A 509 -16.97 -21.83 -7.17
CA ARG A 509 -17.66 -20.86 -6.30
C ARG A 509 -17.31 -21.05 -4.85
N ARG A 510 -17.38 -19.95 -4.11
CA ARG A 510 -17.38 -19.92 -2.64
C ARG A 510 -18.82 -19.85 -2.14
N SER A 511 -19.17 -20.67 -1.14
CA SER A 511 -20.51 -20.72 -0.53
C SER A 511 -20.41 -20.89 0.99
N LYS A 512 -21.34 -20.31 1.75
CA LYS A 512 -21.46 -20.54 3.20
C LYS A 512 -22.25 -21.80 3.56
N THR A 513 -23.02 -22.33 2.61
CA THR A 513 -23.81 -23.54 2.78
C THR A 513 -23.33 -24.60 1.81
N GLN A 514 -23.18 -25.83 2.30
CA GLN A 514 -22.87 -26.98 1.46
C GLN A 514 -24.00 -27.21 0.46
N THR A 515 -23.70 -27.09 -0.83
CA THR A 515 -24.61 -27.47 -1.89
C THR A 515 -24.02 -28.64 -2.65
N ASN A 516 -24.59 -29.83 -2.47
CA ASN A 516 -24.15 -31.03 -3.19
C ASN A 516 -24.29 -30.81 -4.69
N LEU A 517 -23.24 -31.07 -5.48
CA LEU A 517 -23.39 -31.49 -6.89
C LEU A 517 -22.16 -32.16 -7.54
N VAL A 518 -20.88 -31.92 -7.18
CA VAL A 518 -19.73 -32.63 -7.85
C VAL A 518 -18.48 -32.84 -6.99
N ASP A 519 -17.83 -31.79 -6.48
CA ASP A 519 -16.58 -31.86 -5.69
C ASP A 519 -16.45 -30.58 -4.83
N PHE A 520 -16.14 -30.71 -3.54
CA PHE A 520 -16.02 -29.58 -2.64
C PHE A 520 -14.97 -29.80 -1.55
N ILE A 521 -14.42 -28.70 -1.05
CA ILE A 521 -13.57 -28.66 0.13
C ILE A 521 -14.11 -27.64 1.13
N GLU A 522 -14.00 -27.96 2.41
CA GLU A 522 -14.29 -27.04 3.51
C GLU A 522 -12.98 -26.41 3.96
N VAL A 523 -12.95 -25.08 4.01
CA VAL A 523 -11.74 -24.29 4.26
C VAL A 523 -12.08 -23.01 5.01
N GLN A 524 -11.17 -22.49 5.82
CA GLN A 524 -11.27 -21.13 6.35
C GLN A 524 -10.99 -20.12 5.24
N GLY A 525 -11.51 -18.90 5.36
CA GLY A 525 -11.35 -17.87 4.33
C GLY A 525 -9.88 -17.61 3.96
N SER A 526 -8.97 -17.64 4.94
CA SER A 526 -7.53 -17.46 4.71
C SER A 526 -6.82 -18.67 4.09
N ASP A 527 -7.42 -19.86 4.13
CA ASP A 527 -6.76 -21.09 3.71
C ASP A 527 -6.46 -21.08 2.19
N PRO A 528 -5.29 -21.59 1.78
CA PRO A 528 -4.95 -21.74 0.37
C PRO A 528 -5.73 -22.89 -0.27
N VAL A 529 -6.33 -22.61 -1.42
CA VAL A 529 -7.02 -23.59 -2.26
C VAL A 529 -6.20 -23.86 -3.50
N MET A 530 -5.91 -25.14 -3.75
CA MET A 530 -5.10 -25.58 -4.87
C MET A 530 -5.93 -26.28 -5.94
N PHE A 531 -5.72 -25.93 -7.21
CA PHE A 531 -6.40 -26.51 -8.37
C PHE A 531 -5.42 -27.32 -9.20
N LEU A 532 -5.60 -28.64 -9.29
CA LEU A 532 -4.71 -29.54 -10.04
C LEU A 532 -5.29 -29.87 -11.41
N THR A 533 -4.53 -29.67 -12.48
CA THR A 533 -5.00 -29.83 -13.87
C THR A 533 -4.46 -31.05 -14.59
N ASN A 534 -5.17 -31.50 -15.63
CA ASN A 534 -4.73 -32.56 -16.54
C ASN A 534 -3.40 -32.26 -17.26
N PHE A 535 -2.96 -31.00 -17.32
CA PHE A 535 -1.69 -30.59 -17.89
C PHE A 535 -0.53 -30.67 -16.88
N GLY A 536 -0.77 -31.22 -15.69
CA GLY A 536 0.23 -31.32 -14.64
C GLY A 536 0.55 -29.99 -13.97
N LYS A 537 -0.34 -28.98 -14.11
CA LYS A 537 -0.20 -27.68 -13.46
C LYS A 537 -1.03 -27.59 -12.19
N ILE A 538 -0.55 -26.78 -11.26
CA ILE A 538 -1.21 -26.46 -10.01
C ILE A 538 -1.35 -24.94 -9.89
N PHE A 539 -2.57 -24.47 -9.62
CA PHE A 539 -2.86 -23.07 -9.32
C PHE A 539 -3.25 -22.93 -7.85
N CYS A 540 -2.95 -21.79 -7.24
CA CYS A 540 -3.24 -21.53 -5.83
C CYS A 540 -3.84 -20.13 -5.66
N ILE A 541 -4.82 -20.02 -4.77
CA ILE A 541 -5.48 -18.76 -4.38
C ILE A 541 -6.04 -18.91 -2.96
N SER A 542 -6.13 -17.85 -2.17
CA SER A 542 -6.82 -17.95 -0.89
C SER A 542 -8.33 -18.12 -1.09
N ALA A 543 -8.98 -18.88 -0.22
CA ALA A 543 -10.41 -19.16 -0.32
C ALA A 543 -11.26 -17.88 -0.36
N TYR A 544 -10.85 -16.82 0.36
CA TYR A 544 -11.59 -15.56 0.40
C TYR A 544 -11.56 -14.76 -0.93
N GLU A 545 -10.56 -15.00 -1.77
CA GLU A 545 -10.43 -14.34 -3.07
C GLU A 545 -11.33 -14.98 -4.14
N ILE A 546 -11.87 -16.18 -3.86
CA ILE A 546 -12.85 -16.83 -4.73
C ILE A 546 -14.20 -16.12 -4.55
N PRO A 547 -14.81 -15.58 -5.61
CA PRO A 547 -16.06 -14.84 -5.51
C PRO A 547 -17.19 -15.68 -4.91
N GLU A 548 -17.91 -15.10 -3.96
CA GLU A 548 -19.15 -15.67 -3.44
C GLU A 548 -20.26 -15.43 -4.45
N SER A 549 -20.73 -16.52 -5.06
CA SER A 549 -21.71 -16.44 -6.15
C SER A 549 -22.45 -17.75 -6.30
N GLN A 550 -23.78 -17.68 -6.43
CA GLN A 550 -24.58 -18.85 -6.75
C GLN A 550 -24.22 -19.44 -8.13
N ARG A 551 -23.78 -18.61 -9.08
CA ARG A 551 -23.40 -19.04 -10.44
C ARG A 551 -21.93 -19.46 -10.56
N GLY A 552 -21.10 -19.10 -9.60
CA GLY A 552 -19.65 -19.27 -9.64
C GLY A 552 -18.95 -18.44 -10.73
N VAL A 553 -17.64 -18.63 -10.84
CA VAL A 553 -16.78 -18.04 -11.86
C VAL A 553 -16.03 -19.13 -12.60
N ALA A 554 -15.87 -18.99 -13.91
CA ALA A 554 -15.04 -19.90 -14.67
C ALA A 554 -13.57 -19.74 -14.22
N LEU A 555 -12.87 -20.85 -14.03
CA LEU A 555 -11.52 -20.86 -13.49
C LEU A 555 -10.50 -20.18 -14.41
N ASN A 556 -10.78 -20.15 -15.71
CA ASN A 556 -10.02 -19.38 -16.69
C ASN A 556 -10.11 -17.85 -16.48
N ALA A 557 -11.08 -17.37 -15.69
CA ALA A 557 -11.14 -15.98 -15.25
C ALA A 557 -10.19 -15.71 -14.08
N LEU A 558 -9.85 -16.73 -13.29
CA LEU A 558 -8.94 -16.65 -12.15
C LEU A 558 -7.49 -16.96 -12.55
N PHE A 559 -7.28 -17.89 -13.50
CA PHE A 559 -5.95 -18.35 -13.90
C PHE A 559 -5.81 -18.48 -15.43
N PRO A 560 -4.61 -18.25 -16.00
CA PRO A 560 -4.33 -18.43 -17.42
C PRO A 560 -4.24 -19.93 -17.78
N MET A 561 -5.38 -20.53 -18.08
CA MET A 561 -5.48 -21.94 -18.48
C MET A 561 -5.30 -22.11 -20.00
N GLY A 562 -4.67 -23.21 -20.41
CA GLY A 562 -4.56 -23.58 -21.81
C GLY A 562 -5.89 -24.10 -22.40
N ASN A 563 -5.98 -24.13 -23.73
CA ASN A 563 -7.08 -24.84 -24.40
C ASN A 563 -7.04 -26.33 -24.00
N ASP A 564 -8.20 -26.91 -23.70
CA ASP A 564 -8.38 -28.29 -23.21
C ASP A 564 -7.81 -28.61 -21.81
N GLU A 565 -7.31 -27.60 -21.08
CA GLU A 565 -6.87 -27.74 -19.70
C GLU A 565 -8.09 -27.78 -18.76
N LYS A 566 -8.18 -28.82 -17.93
CA LYS A 566 -9.30 -29.12 -17.02
C LYS A 566 -8.78 -29.40 -15.62
N VAL A 567 -9.52 -28.97 -14.61
CA VAL A 567 -9.24 -29.35 -13.22
C VAL A 567 -9.68 -30.78 -12.96
N LEU A 568 -8.78 -31.53 -12.35
CA LEU A 568 -8.99 -32.92 -11.93
C LEU A 568 -9.38 -33.02 -10.46
N LEU A 569 -8.84 -32.14 -9.60
CA LEU A 569 -9.04 -32.18 -8.15
C LEU A 569 -8.85 -30.79 -7.50
N LEU A 570 -9.66 -30.49 -6.48
CA LEU A 570 -9.39 -29.43 -5.49
C LEU A 570 -8.55 -29.98 -4.33
N GLY A 571 -7.47 -29.29 -3.97
CA GLY A 571 -6.56 -29.71 -2.90
C GLY A 571 -6.37 -28.65 -1.82
N THR A 572 -6.03 -29.11 -0.62
CA THR A 572 -5.70 -28.27 0.54
C THR A 572 -4.25 -28.50 1.01
N GLN A 573 -3.78 -27.66 1.93
CA GLN A 573 -2.43 -27.74 2.48
C GLN A 573 -2.16 -29.11 3.13
N ASN A 574 -0.94 -29.63 2.96
CA ASN A 574 -0.46 -30.90 3.51
C ASN A 574 -1.19 -32.17 3.05
N GLN A 575 -2.04 -32.09 2.04
CA GLN A 575 -2.74 -33.25 1.50
C GLN A 575 -1.81 -34.15 0.68
N GLU A 576 -1.87 -35.47 0.90
CA GLU A 576 -1.10 -36.44 0.14
C GLU A 576 -1.93 -36.99 -1.03
N LEU A 577 -1.38 -36.88 -2.24
CA LEU A 577 -2.05 -37.18 -3.49
C LEU A 577 -1.26 -38.17 -4.34
N ILE A 578 -1.98 -38.98 -5.12
CA ILE A 578 -1.43 -39.76 -6.22
C ILE A 578 -1.97 -39.22 -7.53
N ALA A 579 -1.07 -38.92 -8.47
CA ALA A 579 -1.43 -38.58 -9.83
C ALA A 579 -0.98 -39.69 -10.79
N ILE A 580 -1.83 -40.05 -11.74
CA ILE A 580 -1.56 -41.06 -12.77
C ILE A 580 -1.92 -40.51 -14.14
N THR A 581 -1.01 -40.66 -15.10
CA THR A 581 -1.17 -40.22 -16.49
C THR A 581 -1.92 -41.24 -17.34
N GLU A 582 -2.43 -40.81 -18.48
CA GLU A 582 -3.11 -41.66 -19.47
C GLU A 582 -2.22 -42.84 -19.91
N LYS A 583 -0.91 -42.59 -20.09
CA LYS A 583 0.09 -43.62 -20.42
C LYS A 583 0.53 -44.48 -19.23
N GLY A 584 -0.09 -44.32 -18.06
CA GLY A 584 0.10 -45.16 -16.88
C GLY A 584 1.36 -44.86 -16.08
N LYS A 585 1.95 -43.66 -16.20
CA LYS A 585 2.98 -43.18 -15.25
C LYS A 585 2.29 -42.56 -14.04
N GLY A 586 2.80 -42.78 -12.83
CA GLY A 586 2.27 -42.14 -11.65
C GLY A 586 3.33 -41.79 -10.62
N LYS A 587 2.96 -40.92 -9.71
CA LYS A 587 3.76 -40.56 -8.53
C LYS A 587 2.86 -40.16 -7.38
N ARG A 588 3.40 -40.29 -6.18
CA ARG A 588 2.83 -39.73 -4.96
C ARG A 588 3.52 -38.42 -4.62
N PHE A 589 2.80 -37.46 -4.07
CA PHE A 589 3.35 -36.17 -3.64
C PHE A 589 2.46 -35.53 -2.59
N ARG A 590 3.06 -34.65 -1.78
CA ARG A 590 2.34 -33.87 -0.78
C ARG A 590 2.16 -32.43 -1.26
N LEU A 591 0.96 -31.91 -1.09
CA LEU A 591 0.65 -30.51 -1.36
C LEU A 591 1.25 -29.63 -0.29
N ASP A 592 2.03 -28.65 -0.72
CA ASP A 592 2.69 -27.70 0.16
C ASP A 592 2.76 -26.35 -0.56
N VAL A 593 1.93 -25.40 -0.11
CA VAL A 593 1.76 -24.07 -0.70
C VAL A 593 3.07 -23.29 -0.75
N GLU A 594 3.95 -23.46 0.23
CA GLU A 594 5.25 -22.76 0.27
C GLU A 594 6.17 -23.19 -0.88
N LYS A 595 5.95 -24.39 -1.43
CA LYS A 595 6.70 -24.94 -2.57
C LYS A 595 6.04 -24.62 -3.92
N ILE A 596 4.88 -23.97 -3.91
CA ILE A 596 4.13 -23.60 -5.11
C ILE A 596 4.36 -22.11 -5.38
N PRO A 597 4.82 -21.71 -6.59
CA PRO A 597 4.97 -20.30 -6.92
C PRO A 597 3.63 -19.56 -6.87
N SER A 598 3.68 -18.25 -6.58
CA SER A 598 2.49 -17.38 -6.44
C SER A 598 1.60 -17.28 -7.69
N ARG A 599 2.10 -17.67 -8.88
CA ARG A 599 1.33 -17.73 -10.14
C ARG A 599 0.91 -19.15 -10.54
N GLY A 600 1.10 -20.13 -9.66
CA GLY A 600 0.99 -21.55 -9.98
C GLY A 600 2.29 -22.14 -10.53
N GLY A 601 2.33 -23.46 -10.67
CA GLY A 601 3.50 -24.20 -11.10
C GLY A 601 3.16 -25.58 -11.67
N TYR A 602 4.16 -26.43 -11.83
CA TYR A 602 3.95 -27.82 -12.24
C TYR A 602 4.01 -28.76 -11.04
N TYR A 603 2.97 -29.59 -10.90
CA TYR A 603 2.96 -30.71 -9.97
C TYR A 603 3.28 -32.04 -10.67
N PHE A 604 3.32 -32.10 -12.00
CA PHE A 604 3.72 -33.29 -12.75
C PHE A 604 4.40 -32.89 -14.06
N LEU A 605 5.63 -33.36 -14.31
CA LEU A 605 6.28 -33.18 -15.61
C LEU A 605 5.84 -34.31 -16.55
N LEU A 606 5.08 -33.94 -17.57
CA LEU A 606 4.50 -34.87 -18.54
C LEU A 606 5.45 -35.09 -19.72
N ASP A 607 5.42 -36.31 -20.27
CA ASP A 607 6.05 -36.58 -21.57
C ASP A 607 5.22 -35.91 -22.69
N PRO A 608 5.81 -35.62 -23.86
CA PRO A 608 5.06 -35.11 -25.00
C PRO A 608 3.84 -35.98 -25.36
N GLY A 609 2.68 -35.33 -25.46
CA GLY A 609 1.40 -35.99 -25.76
C GLY A 609 0.91 -36.97 -24.69
N ASP A 610 1.30 -36.80 -23.43
CA ASP A 610 0.70 -37.46 -22.26
C ASP A 610 -0.05 -36.41 -21.42
N MET A 611 -1.09 -36.81 -20.70
CA MET A 611 -1.83 -35.96 -19.78
C MET A 611 -2.02 -36.68 -18.46
N VAL A 612 -2.17 -35.92 -17.36
CA VAL A 612 -2.65 -36.51 -16.12
C VAL A 612 -4.11 -36.90 -16.33
N SER A 613 -4.42 -38.19 -16.12
CA SER A 613 -5.76 -38.74 -16.28
C SER A 613 -6.56 -38.59 -14.99
N VAL A 614 -5.92 -38.89 -13.86
CA VAL A 614 -6.57 -38.89 -12.55
C VAL A 614 -5.63 -38.42 -11.44
N VAL A 615 -6.19 -37.71 -10.47
CA VAL A 615 -5.55 -37.38 -9.19
C VAL A 615 -6.47 -37.86 -8.08
N VAL A 616 -5.93 -38.63 -7.13
CA VAL A 616 -6.70 -39.17 -6.00
C VAL A 616 -6.02 -38.83 -4.67
N PRO A 617 -6.79 -38.45 -3.63
CA PRO A 617 -6.31 -38.42 -2.26
C PRO A 617 -5.92 -39.81 -1.78
N VAL A 618 -4.81 -39.89 -1.04
CA VAL A 618 -4.35 -41.15 -0.47
C VAL A 618 -5.11 -41.44 0.82
N THR A 619 -6.10 -42.34 0.76
CA THR A 619 -6.93 -42.72 1.93
C THR A 619 -6.72 -44.16 2.40
N SER A 620 -6.05 -44.99 1.59
CA SER A 620 -5.87 -46.43 1.86
C SER A 620 -4.48 -46.91 1.41
N ARG A 621 -4.04 -48.02 1.97
CA ARG A 621 -2.78 -48.69 1.61
C ARG A 621 -2.84 -49.36 0.23
N GLU A 622 -4.03 -49.54 -0.31
CA GLU A 622 -4.23 -50.13 -1.62
C GLU A 622 -4.99 -49.19 -2.56
N ILE A 623 -4.56 -49.18 -3.81
CA ILE A 623 -5.15 -48.40 -4.88
C ILE A 623 -5.52 -49.31 -6.05
N VAL A 624 -6.62 -48.98 -6.70
CA VAL A 624 -7.10 -49.63 -7.91
C VAL A 624 -7.02 -48.65 -9.05
N VAL A 625 -6.39 -49.04 -10.15
CA VAL A 625 -6.25 -48.25 -11.39
C VAL A 625 -6.96 -48.97 -12.52
N VAL A 626 -7.81 -48.27 -13.26
CA VAL A 626 -8.61 -48.85 -14.35
C VAL A 626 -8.32 -48.19 -15.69
N THR A 627 -8.36 -48.99 -16.75
CA THR A 627 -8.21 -48.53 -18.13
C THR A 627 -9.53 -48.49 -18.90
N ALA A 628 -9.58 -47.74 -19.99
CA ALA A 628 -10.74 -47.63 -20.87
C ALA A 628 -11.21 -48.99 -21.41
N GLN A 629 -10.29 -49.91 -21.70
CA GLN A 629 -10.62 -51.27 -22.14
C GLN A 629 -11.04 -52.22 -21.00
N GLY A 630 -11.06 -51.72 -19.76
CA GLY A 630 -11.56 -52.42 -18.59
C GLY A 630 -10.57 -53.35 -17.91
N LYS A 631 -9.27 -53.09 -18.06
CA LYS A 631 -8.25 -53.74 -17.24
C LYS A 631 -8.12 -52.99 -15.92
N VAL A 632 -8.02 -53.74 -14.83
CA VAL A 632 -7.89 -53.22 -13.48
C VAL A 632 -6.62 -53.74 -12.84
N LEU A 633 -5.82 -52.83 -12.28
CA LEU A 633 -4.63 -53.14 -11.51
C LEU A 633 -4.85 -52.76 -10.04
N ARG A 634 -4.72 -53.74 -9.15
CA ARG A 634 -4.69 -53.55 -7.68
C ARG A 634 -3.24 -53.62 -7.22
N LEU A 635 -2.77 -52.60 -6.51
CA LEU A 635 -1.39 -52.51 -6.01
C LEU A 635 -1.32 -51.75 -4.68
N ASP A 636 -0.19 -51.87 -3.99
CA ASP A 636 0.12 -51.03 -2.82
C ASP A 636 0.31 -49.58 -3.24
N THR A 637 -0.34 -48.68 -2.52
CA THR A 637 -0.17 -47.22 -2.65
C THR A 637 1.30 -46.82 -2.54
N ASP A 638 2.02 -47.36 -1.55
CA ASP A 638 3.45 -47.09 -1.31
C ASP A 638 4.38 -47.57 -2.43
N SER A 639 3.92 -48.51 -3.27
CA SER A 639 4.72 -48.95 -4.43
C SER A 639 4.81 -47.88 -5.52
N ILE A 640 3.93 -46.86 -5.48
CA ILE A 640 4.01 -45.63 -6.27
C ILE A 640 4.86 -44.63 -5.44
N PRO A 641 6.10 -44.34 -5.87
CA PRO A 641 7.05 -43.58 -5.06
C PRO A 641 6.62 -42.13 -4.87
N GLU A 642 6.93 -41.60 -3.69
CA GLU A 642 6.85 -40.17 -3.40
C GLU A 642 7.95 -39.42 -4.16
N ARG A 643 7.57 -38.34 -4.85
CA ARG A 643 8.50 -37.49 -5.61
C ARG A 643 8.11 -36.03 -5.52
N GLY A 644 9.08 -35.13 -5.73
CA GLY A 644 8.83 -33.68 -5.74
C GLY A 644 7.86 -33.23 -6.84
N LEU A 645 7.26 -32.05 -6.65
CA LEU A 645 6.25 -31.48 -7.55
C LEU A 645 6.77 -31.38 -9.01
N ARG A 646 8.00 -30.90 -9.21
CA ARG A 646 8.60 -30.70 -10.54
C ARG A 646 9.32 -31.94 -11.08
N THR A 647 8.72 -33.11 -10.93
CA THR A 647 9.28 -34.38 -11.43
C THR A 647 8.24 -35.16 -12.22
N GLY A 648 8.70 -36.03 -13.11
CA GLY A 648 7.84 -37.02 -13.77
C GLY A 648 7.56 -38.23 -12.87
N GLY A 649 6.53 -38.99 -13.24
CA GLY A 649 6.18 -40.25 -12.57
C GLY A 649 6.97 -41.46 -13.06
N VAL A 650 6.77 -42.57 -12.36
CA VAL A 650 7.29 -43.90 -12.74
C VAL A 650 6.18 -44.73 -13.34
N LYS A 651 6.51 -45.77 -14.11
CA LYS A 651 5.50 -46.65 -14.73
C LYS A 651 4.65 -47.36 -13.66
N THR A 652 3.41 -46.97 -13.49
CA THR A 652 2.46 -47.53 -12.51
C THR A 652 1.70 -48.72 -13.08
N MET A 653 1.19 -48.59 -14.30
CA MET A 653 0.46 -49.64 -15.00
C MET A 653 1.01 -49.81 -16.42
N ARG A 654 1.09 -51.05 -16.91
CA ARG A 654 1.42 -51.29 -18.32
C ARG A 654 0.19 -51.07 -19.18
N ILE A 655 0.23 -50.01 -19.99
CA ILE A 655 -0.78 -49.67 -20.99
C ILE A 655 -0.36 -50.26 -22.34
N TYR A 656 -1.34 -50.83 -23.06
CA TYR A 656 -1.17 -51.37 -24.41
C TYR A 656 -1.70 -50.36 -25.42
N GLU A 657 -1.31 -50.52 -26.68
CA GLU A 657 -1.78 -49.66 -27.77
C GLU A 657 -3.32 -49.64 -27.87
N GLY A 658 -3.91 -48.44 -28.01
CA GLY A 658 -5.36 -48.25 -28.03
C GLY A 658 -6.06 -48.32 -26.67
N ASP A 659 -5.32 -48.36 -25.56
CA ASP A 659 -5.84 -48.31 -24.19
C ASP A 659 -5.24 -47.12 -23.43
N GLN A 660 -5.90 -46.69 -22.35
CA GLN A 660 -5.42 -45.59 -21.51
C GLN A 660 -6.00 -45.70 -20.10
N VAL A 661 -5.29 -45.15 -19.10
CA VAL A 661 -5.87 -44.98 -17.75
C VAL A 661 -7.02 -43.98 -17.83
N VAL A 662 -8.14 -44.30 -17.19
CA VAL A 662 -9.34 -43.44 -17.14
C VAL A 662 -9.74 -43.06 -15.71
N ALA A 663 -9.42 -43.90 -14.73
CA ALA A 663 -9.74 -43.61 -13.33
C ALA A 663 -8.87 -44.42 -12.38
N ALA A 664 -8.85 -43.98 -11.13
CA ALA A 664 -8.26 -44.69 -10.00
C ALA A 664 -9.06 -44.38 -8.73
N THR A 665 -8.99 -45.28 -7.74
CA THR A 665 -9.61 -45.08 -6.44
C THR A 665 -8.87 -45.86 -5.36
N CYS A 666 -8.81 -45.32 -4.14
CA CYS A 666 -8.29 -46.04 -2.98
C CYS A 666 -9.32 -47.07 -2.51
N LEU A 667 -8.85 -48.26 -2.16
CA LEU A 667 -9.72 -49.36 -1.77
C LEU A 667 -10.22 -49.16 -0.33
N ASN A 668 -11.52 -48.94 -0.17
CA ASN A 668 -12.17 -48.71 1.12
C ASN A 668 -13.27 -49.76 1.46
N GLY A 669 -13.35 -50.86 0.70
CA GLY A 669 -14.36 -51.89 0.90
C GLY A 669 -14.07 -53.17 0.13
N PRO A 670 -14.93 -54.20 0.25
CA PRO A 670 -14.72 -55.51 -0.37
C PRO A 670 -15.06 -55.54 -1.87
N TYR A 671 -15.74 -54.51 -2.39
CA TYR A 671 -16.17 -54.43 -3.79
C TYR A 671 -15.62 -53.17 -4.45
N ILE A 672 -15.34 -53.28 -5.76
CA ILE A 672 -15.19 -52.12 -6.63
C ILE A 672 -16.39 -52.01 -7.57
N VAL A 673 -16.82 -50.79 -7.83
CA VAL A 673 -17.82 -50.49 -8.86
C VAL A 673 -17.08 -50.05 -10.10
N THR A 674 -17.37 -50.68 -11.24
CA THR A 674 -16.90 -50.21 -12.56
C THR A 674 -18.10 -49.86 -13.41
N MET A 675 -17.99 -48.76 -14.17
CA MET A 675 -19.07 -48.31 -15.06
C MET A 675 -18.54 -47.90 -16.43
N THR A 676 -19.33 -48.19 -17.46
CA THR A 676 -19.01 -47.88 -18.86
C THR A 676 -19.88 -46.76 -19.42
N GLU A 677 -19.47 -46.23 -20.56
CA GLU A 677 -20.16 -45.15 -21.29
C GLU A 677 -21.62 -45.49 -21.60
N ASN A 678 -21.93 -46.74 -21.98
CA ASN A 678 -23.32 -47.19 -22.24
C ASN A 678 -24.09 -47.57 -20.97
N ALA A 679 -23.67 -47.08 -19.81
CA ALA A 679 -24.27 -47.29 -18.51
C ALA A 679 -24.36 -48.76 -18.05
N TYR A 680 -23.41 -49.60 -18.46
CA TYR A 680 -23.24 -50.90 -17.83
C TYR A 680 -22.41 -50.72 -16.58
N ALA A 681 -22.94 -51.18 -15.45
CA ALA A 681 -22.24 -51.13 -14.18
C ALA A 681 -22.25 -52.51 -13.51
N LYS A 682 -21.22 -52.75 -12.69
CA LYS A 682 -21.18 -53.91 -11.81
C LYS A 682 -20.32 -53.66 -10.58
N ARG A 683 -20.68 -54.35 -9.51
CA ARG A 683 -19.84 -54.55 -8.32
C ARG A 683 -19.03 -55.82 -8.49
N THR A 684 -17.72 -55.74 -8.37
CA THR A 684 -16.82 -56.91 -8.45
C THR A 684 -16.06 -57.04 -7.15
N ASP A 685 -16.04 -58.26 -6.61
CA ASP A 685 -15.32 -58.59 -5.37
C ASP A 685 -13.81 -58.43 -5.57
N ILE A 686 -13.15 -57.80 -4.62
CA ILE A 686 -11.71 -57.51 -4.70
C ILE A 686 -10.86 -58.79 -4.75
N ASN A 687 -11.38 -59.92 -4.25
CA ASN A 687 -10.70 -61.21 -4.33
C ASN A 687 -10.57 -61.73 -5.78
N GLU A 688 -11.43 -61.27 -6.70
CA GLU A 688 -11.31 -61.60 -8.11
C GLU A 688 -10.19 -60.83 -8.83
N ILE A 689 -9.64 -59.80 -8.15
CA ILE A 689 -8.63 -58.86 -8.63
C ILE A 689 -7.36 -59.07 -7.80
N PRO A 690 -6.49 -60.00 -8.21
CA PRO A 690 -5.27 -60.28 -7.45
C PRO A 690 -4.36 -59.06 -7.44
N LYS A 691 -3.77 -58.81 -6.28
CA LYS A 691 -2.76 -57.77 -6.11
C LYS A 691 -1.53 -58.08 -6.95
N ARG A 692 -0.97 -57.07 -7.61
CA ARG A 692 0.20 -57.21 -8.48
C ARG A 692 1.21 -56.09 -8.24
N ASN A 693 2.44 -56.31 -8.67
CA ASN A 693 3.50 -55.31 -8.59
C ASN A 693 3.24 -54.14 -9.54
N ARG A 694 3.77 -52.96 -9.17
CA ARG A 694 3.80 -51.78 -10.02
C ARG A 694 4.39 -52.11 -11.40
N GLY A 695 3.76 -51.62 -12.46
CA GLY A 695 4.18 -51.82 -13.85
C GLY A 695 3.68 -53.12 -14.50
N ALA A 696 2.90 -53.92 -13.77
CA ALA A 696 2.17 -55.05 -14.32
C ALA A 696 1.03 -54.59 -15.24
N ALA A 697 0.57 -55.51 -16.10
CA ALA A 697 -0.72 -55.36 -16.76
C ALA A 697 -1.85 -55.69 -15.77
N GLY A 698 -2.92 -54.91 -15.83
CA GLY A 698 -4.15 -55.20 -15.09
C GLY A 698 -4.85 -56.46 -15.62
N VAL A 699 -5.80 -56.97 -14.83
CA VAL A 699 -6.68 -58.08 -15.22
C VAL A 699 -7.98 -57.52 -15.79
N PHE A 700 -8.59 -58.20 -16.75
CA PHE A 700 -9.89 -57.77 -17.24
C PHE A 700 -10.94 -57.91 -16.15
N VAL A 701 -11.56 -56.79 -15.82
CA VAL A 701 -12.68 -56.73 -14.88
C VAL A 701 -13.92 -56.25 -15.58
N HIS A 702 -13.88 -55.31 -16.51
CA HIS A 702 -15.08 -54.86 -17.23
C HIS A 702 -14.78 -54.66 -18.71
N LYS A 703 -14.65 -55.76 -19.46
CA LYS A 703 -14.19 -55.73 -20.85
C LYS A 703 -15.09 -54.84 -21.71
N ALA A 704 -14.51 -53.80 -22.29
CA ALA A 704 -15.19 -52.94 -23.26
C ALA A 704 -15.51 -53.73 -24.54
N ASN A 705 -16.71 -53.55 -25.06
CA ASN A 705 -17.16 -54.08 -26.35
C ASN A 705 -18.20 -53.11 -26.97
N GLU A 706 -18.72 -53.44 -28.16
CA GLU A 706 -19.70 -52.59 -28.85
C GLU A 706 -20.96 -52.30 -28.04
N ALA A 707 -21.38 -53.23 -27.16
CA ALA A 707 -22.57 -53.07 -26.33
C ALA A 707 -22.30 -52.22 -25.07
N THR A 708 -21.16 -52.43 -24.41
CA THR A 708 -20.84 -51.76 -23.14
C THR A 708 -20.16 -50.40 -23.34
N GLY A 709 -19.39 -50.22 -24.42
CA GLY A 709 -18.52 -49.07 -24.60
C GLY A 709 -17.31 -49.10 -23.64
N PRO A 710 -16.43 -48.08 -23.71
CA PRO A 710 -15.28 -47.95 -22.82
C PRO A 710 -15.71 -47.76 -21.35
N VAL A 711 -14.86 -48.21 -20.43
CA VAL A 711 -14.98 -47.89 -19.01
C VAL A 711 -14.69 -46.41 -18.79
N ILE A 712 -15.52 -45.75 -18.00
CA ILE A 712 -15.44 -44.30 -17.72
C ILE A 712 -15.05 -44.00 -16.27
N GLY A 713 -15.09 -44.99 -15.38
CA GLY A 713 -14.73 -44.79 -13.99
C GLY A 713 -14.74 -46.04 -13.13
N VAL A 714 -14.15 -45.88 -11.95
CA VAL A 714 -14.13 -46.85 -10.86
C VAL A 714 -14.39 -46.13 -9.53
N SER A 715 -15.18 -46.72 -8.65
CA SER A 715 -15.40 -46.19 -7.30
C SER A 715 -15.50 -47.33 -6.28
N CYS A 716 -15.13 -47.04 -5.03
CA CYS A 716 -15.34 -47.93 -3.88
C CYS A 716 -16.36 -47.36 -2.88
N ASN A 717 -16.99 -46.23 -3.21
CA ASN A 717 -17.90 -45.53 -2.31
C ASN A 717 -19.31 -46.10 -2.38
N GLU A 718 -20.06 -45.99 -1.28
CA GLU A 718 -21.46 -46.44 -1.21
C GLU A 718 -22.39 -45.58 -2.06
N ASN A 719 -22.15 -44.27 -2.11
CA ASN A 719 -22.86 -43.32 -2.95
C ASN A 719 -21.89 -42.74 -3.98
N MET A 720 -22.30 -42.75 -5.23
CA MET A 720 -21.53 -42.25 -6.35
C MET A 720 -22.32 -41.18 -7.09
N LEU A 721 -21.62 -40.30 -7.79
CA LEU A 721 -22.23 -39.34 -8.70
C LEU A 721 -21.86 -39.70 -10.13
N TYR A 722 -22.84 -39.75 -11.02
CA TYR A 722 -22.62 -39.96 -12.44
C TYR A 722 -23.23 -38.84 -13.26
N ARG A 723 -22.63 -38.58 -14.41
CA ARG A 723 -23.08 -37.52 -15.31
C ARG A 723 -23.77 -38.07 -16.55
N SER A 724 -25.04 -37.72 -16.71
CA SER A 724 -25.84 -38.00 -17.91
C SER A 724 -26.17 -36.68 -18.61
N GLY A 725 -25.51 -36.39 -19.74
CA GLY A 725 -25.64 -35.09 -20.41
C GLY A 725 -25.11 -33.94 -19.54
N ARG A 726 -25.98 -33.02 -19.11
CA ARG A 726 -25.64 -31.85 -18.27
C ARG A 726 -26.01 -32.02 -16.79
N GLU A 727 -26.59 -33.16 -16.42
CA GLU A 727 -27.08 -33.39 -15.05
C GLU A 727 -26.18 -34.39 -14.32
N TRP A 728 -25.94 -34.09 -13.04
CA TRP A 728 -25.30 -34.99 -12.09
C TRP A 728 -26.39 -35.68 -11.27
N LEU A 729 -26.32 -37.01 -11.22
CA LEU A 729 -27.29 -37.86 -10.56
C LEU A 729 -26.58 -38.79 -9.60
N SER A 730 -27.24 -39.11 -8.48
CA SER A 730 -26.69 -40.05 -7.50
C SER A 730 -27.06 -41.49 -7.85
N LEU A 731 -26.13 -42.40 -7.61
CA LEU A 731 -26.31 -43.84 -7.75
C LEU A 731 -25.74 -44.53 -6.52
N SER A 732 -26.57 -45.33 -5.84
CA SER A 732 -26.08 -46.16 -4.75
C SER A 732 -25.40 -47.41 -5.31
N ALA A 733 -24.26 -47.77 -4.73
CA ALA A 733 -23.59 -49.02 -5.04
C ALA A 733 -24.50 -50.23 -4.73
N ALA A 734 -25.43 -50.11 -3.79
CA ALA A 734 -26.38 -51.16 -3.44
C ALA A 734 -27.28 -51.57 -4.61
N ASP A 735 -27.62 -50.62 -5.49
CA ASP A 735 -28.51 -50.83 -6.64
C ASP A 735 -27.81 -51.53 -7.82
N ILE A 736 -26.49 -51.63 -7.77
CA ILE A 736 -25.66 -52.24 -8.81
C ILE A 736 -25.46 -53.73 -8.47
N PRO A 737 -25.68 -54.67 -9.41
CA PRO A 737 -25.52 -56.09 -9.08
C PRO A 737 -24.07 -56.45 -8.82
N VAL A 738 -23.87 -57.37 -7.86
CA VAL A 738 -22.58 -58.06 -7.68
C VAL A 738 -22.44 -59.07 -8.81
N CYS A 739 -21.32 -59.01 -9.52
CA CYS A 739 -21.05 -59.82 -10.70
C CYS A 739 -19.58 -60.22 -10.73
N SER A 740 -19.32 -61.40 -11.29
CA SER A 740 -17.95 -61.84 -11.55
C SER A 740 -17.24 -60.92 -12.56
N LYS A 741 -15.91 -60.95 -12.56
CA LYS A 741 -15.08 -60.20 -13.50
C LYS A 741 -15.34 -60.54 -14.97
N ALA A 742 -15.85 -61.74 -15.26
CA ALA A 742 -16.20 -62.18 -16.61
C ALA A 742 -17.55 -61.66 -17.13
N SER A 743 -18.44 -61.21 -16.23
CA SER A 743 -19.75 -60.67 -16.60
C SER A 743 -19.65 -59.32 -17.32
N MET A 744 -20.58 -59.02 -18.22
CA MET A 744 -20.73 -57.69 -18.82
C MET A 744 -21.37 -56.67 -17.87
N GLY A 745 -21.79 -57.09 -16.67
CA GLY A 745 -22.58 -56.25 -15.76
C GLY A 745 -24.01 -56.05 -16.25
N LYS A 746 -24.74 -55.13 -15.61
CA LYS A 746 -26.12 -54.80 -15.97
C LYS A 746 -26.17 -53.36 -16.44
N LYS A 747 -27.01 -53.11 -17.46
CA LYS A 747 -27.36 -51.76 -17.84
C LYS A 747 -28.20 -51.14 -16.73
N VAL A 748 -27.60 -50.23 -15.96
CA VAL A 748 -28.23 -49.61 -14.78
C VAL A 748 -29.00 -48.35 -15.15
N LEU A 749 -28.66 -47.71 -16.27
CA LEU A 749 -29.26 -46.44 -16.71
C LEU A 749 -29.60 -46.48 -18.20
N ARG A 750 -30.54 -45.65 -18.64
CA ARG A 750 -31.02 -45.59 -20.03
C ARG A 750 -30.19 -44.65 -20.92
N THR A 751 -29.38 -43.78 -20.33
CA THR A 751 -28.62 -42.73 -20.99
C THR A 751 -27.13 -43.03 -21.01
N LEU A 752 -26.40 -42.39 -21.93
CA LEU A 752 -24.94 -42.41 -21.94
C LEU A 752 -24.38 -41.64 -20.75
N ILE A 753 -23.26 -42.12 -20.22
CA ILE A 753 -22.61 -41.53 -19.07
C ILE A 753 -21.23 -41.02 -19.48
N ASN A 754 -20.95 -39.77 -19.10
CA ASN A 754 -19.72 -39.09 -19.48
C ASN A 754 -18.64 -39.17 -18.39
N ARG A 755 -19.03 -39.34 -17.12
CA ARG A 755 -18.13 -39.38 -15.96
C ARG A 755 -18.79 -40.07 -14.76
N LEU A 756 -17.97 -40.73 -13.95
CA LEU A 756 -18.30 -41.26 -12.62
C LEU A 756 -17.31 -40.66 -11.61
N VAL A 757 -17.81 -40.18 -10.47
CA VAL A 757 -17.02 -39.66 -9.34
C VAL A 757 -17.42 -40.40 -8.07
#